data_AF-A0A9P0EIT3-F1
#
_entry.id   AF-A0A9P0EIT3-F1
#
_cell.length_a   1.000
_cell.length_b   1.000
_cell.length_c   1.000
_cell.angle_alpha   90.00
_cell.angle_beta   90.00
_cell.angle_gamma   90.00
#
_symmetry.space_group_name_H-M   'P 1'
#
loop_
_entity.id
_entity.type
_entity.pdbx_description
1 polymer ?
#
loop_
_entity_poly.entity_id
_entity_poly.type
_entity_poly.pdbx_seq_one_letter_code
_entity_poly.pdbx_strand_id
1 'polypeptide(L)'
;MRYLSVAVAALGLLTAGGDTTCTPRDASATPSASPYDDSDYVKNPHFLNHLEYFTSTGQVSWIENGWNEEDIGGGAAQLEGEASGDDVDETESVIEKRQVTSTSISTTVKNLTPRTPYTFKFSYMLLSASPANSCRLRAYFANNNYYNSDKWPLTTTPQTTWTVIAATVTPTASSGTLTISVDCAAKGKAQIWVDNISVTKGALVTSTTKTTSTTSSVIPTTTTTTKPSTTTTPSTTTTPSSTTTTSTTTTTSSTTTPSTTSTPSSSTTPSTTPSSTPSSTSTSTAAASATVDSTVLVLAKDESTAKLGSDGLLAYGIPFQHLIVPQAGVDLPVLNDTLTHGKFGGIIVLSAVSYDYGTGVGWRSAITDAQWATIYAYQSTFNVRLVRIDDYPGPSTGTTPAAGGCCDSTVDQRIYFTDTSSFPSANLVTNAQVITTGLYHVPASITDASTTRQIAAFSAVSGNAGGVAAVINNFNGREQFVWFISWAPSWSMTSSWLQHAHIHWMTRGVFVGKRKIYLNTQIDDVQLSTEVYYPTGIPEVKITTVDLEAHVDWQVSINSRMPAGSDYWLELGHNGNGNLINATIGDTRSICNPDDAVYWDLDVQAPQEWRKPLGTGTDVWPADKEVYSWSSTCALLDPFGKWFTNTNNLNKFGHISHTFSHLNLNNCTYHDAKREIQFNQAWLKQIGIDKAKRFTANGIIPPQITGLYNGDSLQALTDNGILHCVGDNTRPQTRNPDSVYWPLITNFATNGFAGMVVIPRFASRIYFNCHTPMCTLLEWINTSAGTGDFNNLLKVERESSVRNLLALQSDPYMFHQANMYTTGNDIMTIGDQTRRMSLVMAWTETIVQELYRITSWPVKTQTQAEMATYFLARKTVDDCTPNLSYVWSQDGKSLTSVVVTANGNTCVSPIPVTIPAGTVTASGGSFTPDVVGKEPPIMWVTLNGSPVTLTLGTKVPASSNSTTSP
;
A
#
# COMPACT_ATOMS: atom_id res chain seq x y z
N MET A 1 3.65 33.10 50.73
CA MET A 1 2.77 32.64 51.83
C MET A 1 2.36 31.22 51.44
N ARG A 2 2.71 30.14 52.17
CA ARG A 2 2.07 29.60 53.41
C ARG A 2 0.56 29.42 53.22
N TYR A 3 -0.04 28.24 53.41
CA TYR A 3 0.26 27.04 54.25
C TYR A 3 0.09 25.71 53.45
N LEU A 4 0.60 24.48 53.76
CA LEU A 4 1.29 23.78 54.88
C LEU A 4 0.47 23.44 56.15
N SER A 5 0.15 22.19 56.52
CA SER A 5 0.44 20.84 55.94
C SER A 5 -0.82 19.92 56.10
N VAL A 6 -0.90 18.62 56.45
CA VAL A 6 -0.08 17.52 57.07
C VAL A 6 -0.66 16.18 56.50
N ALA A 7 0.06 15.16 56.01
CA ALA A 7 0.75 14.02 56.69
C ALA A 7 -0.11 13.17 57.68
N VAL A 8 0.03 11.84 57.86
CA VAL A 8 0.89 10.80 57.23
C VAL A 8 0.38 9.36 57.54
N ALA A 9 0.84 8.33 56.80
CA ALA A 9 0.81 6.87 57.11
C ALA A 9 -0.53 6.09 57.15
N ALA A 10 -0.60 4.74 57.00
CA ALA A 10 0.28 3.76 56.30
C ALA A 10 -0.35 2.33 56.27
N LEU A 11 0.25 1.45 55.44
CA LEU A 11 0.14 -0.03 55.38
C LEU A 11 -1.18 -0.68 54.90
N GLY A 12 -1.02 -1.72 54.07
CA GLY A 12 -2.12 -2.54 53.53
C GLY A 12 -1.71 -3.47 52.37
N LEU A 13 -0.50 -4.05 52.37
CA LEU A 13 -0.07 -4.94 51.29
C LEU A 13 -0.87 -6.25 51.29
N LEU A 14 -1.30 -6.67 50.11
CA LEU A 14 -1.56 -8.07 49.78
C LEU A 14 -0.81 -8.39 48.47
N THR A 15 0.23 -9.20 48.58
CA THR A 15 1.11 -9.56 47.46
C THR A 15 0.65 -10.84 46.79
N ALA A 16 0.46 -10.75 45.47
CA ALA A 16 0.68 -11.86 44.54
C ALA A 16 1.69 -11.37 43.48
N GLY A 17 2.64 -12.17 43.04
CA GLY A 17 2.88 -13.56 43.44
C GLY A 17 4.04 -14.27 42.72
N GLY A 18 5.02 -13.51 42.24
CA GLY A 18 6.14 -14.04 41.44
C GLY A 18 6.54 -13.08 40.33
N ASP A 19 7.31 -12.04 40.65
CA ASP A 19 7.91 -11.17 39.65
C ASP A 19 9.07 -11.89 38.93
N THR A 20 8.87 -12.29 37.68
CA THR A 20 9.97 -12.37 36.70
C THR A 20 9.91 -11.13 35.81
N THR A 21 10.70 -10.11 36.16
CA THR A 21 10.80 -8.86 35.38
C THR A 21 11.61 -9.07 34.10
N CYS A 22 11.01 -9.70 33.10
CA CYS A 22 11.61 -9.86 31.78
C CYS A 22 11.52 -8.54 30.99
N THR A 23 12.67 -8.07 30.51
CA THR A 23 12.80 -6.82 29.77
C THR A 23 12.55 -7.02 28.27
N PRO A 24 12.07 -5.99 27.55
CA PRO A 24 12.06 -6.00 26.08
C PRO A 24 13.47 -6.26 25.51
N ARG A 25 13.53 -6.94 24.36
CA ARG A 25 14.76 -7.17 23.61
C ARG A 25 15.40 -5.86 23.14
N ASP A 26 16.73 -5.77 23.20
CA ASP A 26 17.49 -4.68 22.59
C ASP A 26 17.58 -4.91 21.07
N ALA A 27 17.22 -3.90 20.27
CA ALA A 27 17.11 -3.97 18.80
C ALA A 27 18.45 -4.17 18.07
N SER A 28 19.55 -4.33 18.80
CA SER A 28 20.88 -4.65 18.28
C SER A 28 21.22 -6.16 18.27
N ALA A 29 20.43 -7.01 18.93
CA ALA A 29 20.72 -8.44 19.10
C ALA A 29 20.30 -9.29 17.87
N THR A 30 21.28 -9.77 17.09
CA THR A 30 21.06 -10.57 15.86
C THR A 30 20.33 -11.89 16.16
N PRO A 31 19.32 -12.32 15.37
CA PRO A 31 18.65 -13.60 15.57
C PRO A 31 19.58 -14.81 15.43
N SER A 32 19.53 -15.72 16.41
CA SER A 32 20.24 -17.00 16.35
C SER A 32 19.39 -18.03 15.61
N ALA A 33 19.89 -18.59 14.50
CA ALA A 33 19.16 -19.59 13.74
C ALA A 33 19.03 -20.91 14.53
N SER A 34 17.80 -21.29 14.89
CA SER A 34 17.47 -22.53 15.61
C SER A 34 16.35 -23.31 14.89
N PRO A 35 16.37 -24.67 14.84
CA PRO A 35 15.54 -25.41 13.87
C PRO A 35 14.12 -25.78 14.31
N TYR A 36 13.64 -25.27 15.46
CA TYR A 36 12.35 -25.68 16.05
C TYR A 36 11.60 -24.50 16.68
N ASP A 37 10.42 -24.18 16.14
CA ASP A 37 9.35 -23.45 16.87
C ASP A 37 8.00 -24.16 16.65
N ASP A 38 7.98 -25.45 16.97
CA ASP A 38 6.84 -26.37 16.81
C ASP A 38 6.76 -27.23 18.08
N SER A 39 6.03 -26.73 19.09
CA SER A 39 5.82 -27.47 20.32
C SER A 39 4.81 -28.60 20.09
N ASP A 40 4.79 -29.61 20.97
CA ASP A 40 3.82 -30.73 20.93
C ASP A 40 2.34 -30.25 20.84
N TYR A 41 2.06 -29.01 21.22
CA TYR A 41 0.71 -28.47 21.34
C TYR A 41 0.44 -27.28 20.40
N VAL A 42 1.38 -26.36 20.21
CA VAL A 42 1.22 -25.08 19.49
C VAL A 42 2.40 -24.81 18.53
N LYS A 43 2.06 -24.34 17.32
CA LYS A 43 2.97 -23.90 16.25
C LYS A 43 3.37 -22.43 16.42
N ASN A 44 4.62 -22.08 16.10
CA ASN A 44 5.16 -20.72 16.13
C ASN A 44 4.88 -19.92 17.45
N PRO A 45 4.96 -20.54 18.65
CA PRO A 45 4.56 -19.90 19.91
C PRO A 45 5.34 -18.64 20.33
N HIS A 46 6.49 -18.37 19.70
CA HIS A 46 7.34 -17.18 19.94
C HIS A 46 7.38 -16.23 18.73
N PHE A 47 6.44 -16.39 17.79
CA PHE A 47 6.32 -15.59 16.57
C PHE A 47 7.65 -15.42 15.81
N LEU A 48 8.48 -16.47 15.81
CA LEU A 48 9.77 -16.52 15.12
C LEU A 48 9.61 -16.45 13.60
N ASN A 49 8.50 -16.97 13.07
CA ASN A 49 8.13 -16.93 11.66
C ASN A 49 6.94 -15.96 11.44
N HIS A 50 7.09 -14.71 11.90
CA HIS A 50 6.02 -13.71 11.91
C HIS A 50 4.73 -14.26 12.55
N LEU A 51 3.55 -14.00 11.95
CA LEU A 51 2.25 -14.55 12.38
C LEU A 51 1.90 -15.90 11.71
N GLU A 52 2.87 -16.63 11.14
CA GLU A 52 2.60 -17.94 10.54
C GLU A 52 1.94 -18.89 11.58
N TYR A 53 1.02 -19.74 11.14
CA TYR A 53 0.18 -20.61 11.98
C TYR A 53 -0.79 -19.91 12.95
N PHE A 54 -0.91 -18.57 12.89
CA PHE A 54 -1.98 -17.83 13.55
C PHE A 54 -2.96 -17.24 12.54
N THR A 55 -4.24 -17.28 12.88
CA THR A 55 -5.32 -16.57 12.18
C THR A 55 -5.65 -15.31 12.96
N SER A 56 -5.29 -14.18 12.37
CA SER A 56 -5.64 -12.83 12.86
C SER A 56 -7.07 -12.44 12.52
N THR A 57 -7.65 -11.55 13.31
CA THR A 57 -8.94 -10.89 13.07
C THR A 57 -8.85 -9.48 13.65
N GLY A 58 -9.40 -8.48 12.96
CA GLY A 58 -9.20 -7.07 13.32
C GLY A 58 -7.77 -6.58 13.00
N GLN A 59 -7.32 -5.54 13.70
CA GLN A 59 -6.02 -4.92 13.46
C GLN A 59 -4.91 -5.68 14.19
N VAL A 60 -4.20 -6.55 13.46
CA VAL A 60 -3.07 -7.34 13.99
C VAL A 60 -1.85 -7.19 13.10
N SER A 61 -0.69 -6.93 13.70
CA SER A 61 0.61 -6.90 13.03
C SER A 61 1.66 -7.72 13.79
N TRP A 62 2.81 -7.96 13.18
CA TRP A 62 3.97 -8.54 13.85
C TRP A 62 5.02 -7.46 14.14
N ILE A 63 5.70 -7.58 15.27
CA ILE A 63 6.81 -6.71 15.67
C ILE A 63 8.02 -7.55 16.13
N GLU A 64 9.23 -7.03 15.94
CA GLU A 64 10.49 -7.77 16.13
C GLU A 64 10.96 -7.85 17.61
N ASN A 65 10.32 -7.08 18.51
CA ASN A 65 10.72 -6.92 19.91
C ASN A 65 9.85 -7.76 20.87
N GLY A 66 10.02 -9.08 20.85
CA GLY A 66 9.29 -10.02 21.71
C GLY A 66 9.69 -10.03 23.20
N TRP A 67 9.05 -10.92 23.96
CA TRP A 67 9.34 -11.27 25.35
C TRP A 67 10.63 -12.09 25.43
N ASN A 68 11.62 -11.60 26.19
CA ASN A 68 12.89 -12.29 26.33
C ASN A 68 13.08 -12.88 27.75
N GLU A 69 12.89 -14.20 27.87
CA GLU A 69 13.12 -15.00 29.08
C GLU A 69 14.16 -16.12 28.82
N GLU A 70 14.51 -16.40 27.56
CA GLU A 70 15.41 -17.51 27.15
C GLU A 70 16.36 -17.20 25.96
N ASP A 71 16.48 -15.95 25.50
CA ASP A 71 17.32 -15.50 24.35
C ASP A 71 17.05 -16.19 23.00
N ILE A 72 15.92 -16.90 22.87
CA ILE A 72 15.48 -17.63 21.68
C ILE A 72 15.11 -16.77 20.45
N GLY A 73 15.10 -15.43 20.59
CA GLY A 73 15.21 -14.52 19.44
C GLY A 73 13.94 -14.26 18.62
N GLY A 74 12.75 -14.46 19.19
CA GLY A 74 11.45 -14.23 18.55
C GLY A 74 10.99 -12.77 18.44
N GLY A 75 9.78 -12.61 17.90
CA GLY A 75 9.02 -11.35 17.84
C GLY A 75 7.67 -11.50 18.57
N ALA A 76 6.70 -10.63 18.30
CA ALA A 76 5.39 -10.70 18.96
C ALA A 76 4.23 -10.25 18.05
N ALA A 77 3.01 -10.67 18.43
CA ALA A 77 1.78 -10.20 17.80
C ALA A 77 1.28 -8.91 18.46
N GLN A 78 1.24 -7.82 17.72
CA GLN A 78 0.57 -6.58 18.13
C GLN A 78 -0.92 -6.65 17.80
N LEU A 79 -1.78 -6.40 18.79
CA LEU A 79 -3.24 -6.36 18.64
C LEU A 79 -3.76 -4.96 18.98
N GLU A 80 -4.49 -4.35 18.07
CA GLU A 80 -5.19 -3.07 18.27
C GLU A 80 -6.71 -3.28 18.28
N GLY A 81 -7.32 -3.23 19.46
CA GLY A 81 -8.77 -3.27 19.62
C GLY A 81 -9.35 -1.86 19.60
N GLU A 82 -10.49 -1.68 18.93
CA GLU A 82 -11.22 -0.42 18.88
C GLU A 82 -12.74 -0.70 18.88
N ALA A 83 -13.52 0.25 19.36
CA ALA A 83 -14.97 0.21 19.33
C ALA A 83 -15.51 1.63 19.13
N SER A 84 -16.21 1.84 18.02
CA SER A 84 -17.03 3.04 17.82
C SER A 84 -18.13 3.12 18.89
N GLY A 85 -18.76 4.28 19.02
CA GLY A 85 -19.79 4.46 20.03
C GLY A 85 -20.43 5.83 19.96
N ASP A 86 -21.70 5.84 19.58
CA ASP A 86 -22.56 7.01 19.63
C ASP A 86 -23.20 7.15 21.03
N ASP A 87 -23.55 8.38 21.40
CA ASP A 87 -24.54 8.61 22.46
C ASP A 87 -25.91 8.69 21.79
N VAL A 88 -26.76 7.68 22.01
CA VAL A 88 -28.13 7.65 21.50
C VAL A 88 -29.10 7.41 22.66
N ASP A 89 -30.13 8.26 22.74
CA ASP A 89 -31.19 8.15 23.74
C ASP A 89 -32.21 7.06 23.33
N GLU A 90 -32.73 6.28 24.28
CA GLU A 90 -33.44 5.03 23.97
C GLU A 90 -34.92 5.25 23.56
N THR A 91 -35.25 5.07 22.27
CA THR A 91 -36.60 4.58 21.86
C THR A 91 -36.59 3.86 20.51
N GLU A 92 -37.41 2.81 20.41
CA GLU A 92 -37.72 1.99 19.22
C GLU A 92 -36.55 1.18 18.61
N SER A 93 -36.87 0.20 17.75
CA SER A 93 -36.18 -1.11 17.84
C SER A 93 -35.99 -1.88 16.53
N VAL A 94 -34.72 -2.27 16.27
CA VAL A 94 -34.26 -3.42 15.44
C VAL A 94 -34.66 -3.35 13.95
N ILE A 95 -33.73 -3.29 12.98
CA ILE A 95 -32.48 -4.05 12.91
C ILE A 95 -31.23 -3.16 12.89
N GLU A 96 -30.25 -3.47 13.76
CA GLU A 96 -28.87 -3.03 13.62
C GLU A 96 -27.92 -4.21 13.85
N LYS A 97 -26.74 -4.18 13.22
CA LYS A 97 -25.59 -5.01 13.62
C LYS A 97 -24.25 -4.26 13.61
N ARG A 98 -24.27 -3.12 14.32
CA ARG A 98 -23.18 -2.49 15.08
C ARG A 98 -21.84 -3.24 15.01
N GLN A 99 -20.81 -2.65 14.38
CA GLN A 99 -19.45 -3.17 14.49
C GLN A 99 -18.84 -2.87 15.86
N VAL A 100 -18.51 -3.92 16.60
CA VAL A 100 -17.43 -3.91 17.58
C VAL A 100 -16.29 -4.72 16.97
N THR A 101 -15.18 -4.09 16.60
CA THR A 101 -14.04 -4.75 15.96
C THR A 101 -13.23 -5.53 17.01
N SER A 102 -13.67 -6.76 17.29
CA SER A 102 -13.02 -7.69 18.21
C SER A 102 -11.69 -8.19 17.63
N THR A 103 -10.62 -7.42 17.82
CA THR A 103 -9.28 -7.78 17.39
C THR A 103 -8.75 -8.98 18.17
N SER A 104 -8.25 -10.00 17.46
CA SER A 104 -7.74 -11.23 18.07
C SER A 104 -6.73 -11.97 17.20
N ILE A 105 -5.93 -12.80 17.85
CA ILE A 105 -5.16 -13.87 17.21
C ILE A 105 -5.71 -15.22 17.66
N SER A 106 -5.60 -16.23 16.79
CA SER A 106 -6.03 -17.58 17.12
C SER A 106 -5.16 -18.66 16.46
N THR A 107 -5.02 -19.82 17.09
CA THR A 107 -4.25 -20.95 16.54
C THR A 107 -4.84 -22.29 16.99
N THR A 108 -4.50 -23.38 16.29
CA THR A 108 -4.99 -24.73 16.61
C THR A 108 -4.04 -25.43 17.57
N VAL A 109 -4.49 -25.64 18.82
CA VAL A 109 -3.81 -26.51 19.77
C VAL A 109 -4.10 -27.97 19.42
N LYS A 110 -3.08 -28.82 19.36
CA LYS A 110 -3.16 -30.24 18.94
C LYS A 110 -2.68 -31.19 20.04
N ASN A 111 -2.72 -32.51 19.77
CA ASN A 111 -2.20 -33.58 20.64
C ASN A 111 -2.71 -33.59 22.10
N LEU A 112 -3.88 -33.01 22.34
CA LEU A 112 -4.51 -32.96 23.66
C LEU A 112 -5.11 -34.33 24.03
N THR A 113 -5.09 -34.67 25.31
CA THR A 113 -5.83 -35.81 25.86
C THR A 113 -7.19 -35.30 26.37
N PRO A 114 -8.34 -35.73 25.80
CA PRO A 114 -9.65 -35.32 26.28
C PRO A 114 -9.84 -35.58 27.78
N ARG A 115 -10.55 -34.67 28.46
CA ARG A 115 -10.85 -34.72 29.91
C ARG A 115 -9.61 -34.70 30.84
N THR A 116 -8.42 -34.44 30.31
CA THR A 116 -7.19 -34.25 31.08
C THR A 116 -6.90 -32.76 31.23
N PRO A 117 -6.49 -32.24 32.40
CA PRO A 117 -6.16 -30.83 32.56
C PRO A 117 -4.83 -30.46 31.87
N TYR A 118 -4.79 -29.29 31.27
CA TYR A 118 -3.62 -28.64 30.67
C TYR A 118 -3.48 -27.22 31.21
N THR A 119 -2.25 -26.73 31.35
CA THR A 119 -1.96 -25.35 31.72
C THR A 119 -1.58 -24.56 30.47
N PHE A 120 -2.35 -23.51 30.19
CA PHE A 120 -2.15 -22.57 29.09
C PHE A 120 -1.48 -21.30 29.66
N LYS A 121 -0.31 -20.92 29.14
CA LYS A 121 0.44 -19.68 29.45
C LYS A 121 0.55 -18.80 28.19
N PHE A 122 0.55 -17.49 28.38
CA PHE A 122 1.03 -16.49 27.41
C PHE A 122 1.42 -15.19 28.13
N SER A 123 2.26 -14.37 27.52
CA SER A 123 2.62 -13.02 28.00
C SER A 123 1.90 -11.95 27.17
N TYR A 124 1.54 -10.82 27.78
CA TYR A 124 1.08 -9.63 27.06
C TYR A 124 1.59 -8.32 27.69
N MET A 125 1.81 -7.28 26.88
CA MET A 125 2.23 -5.95 27.34
C MET A 125 1.27 -4.87 26.81
N LEU A 126 0.81 -3.98 27.68
CA LEU A 126 -0.08 -2.89 27.29
C LEU A 126 0.72 -1.67 26.79
N LEU A 127 0.50 -1.28 25.52
CA LEU A 127 1.11 -0.09 24.94
C LEU A 127 0.25 1.16 25.18
N SER A 128 -1.07 1.04 24.94
CA SER A 128 -2.02 2.12 25.19
C SER A 128 -3.43 1.59 25.48
N ALA A 129 -4.23 2.39 26.18
CA ALA A 129 -5.66 2.18 26.42
C ALA A 129 -6.35 3.50 26.72
N SER A 130 -7.44 3.81 26.02
CA SER A 130 -8.23 5.03 26.22
C SER A 130 -9.71 4.83 25.86
N PRO A 131 -10.65 5.56 26.48
CA PRO A 131 -10.52 6.16 27.82
C PRO A 131 -10.28 5.09 28.89
N ALA A 132 -10.11 5.48 30.15
CA ALA A 132 -9.95 4.52 31.25
C ALA A 132 -11.14 3.54 31.33
N ASN A 133 -10.85 2.27 31.59
CA ASN A 133 -11.83 1.19 31.78
C ASN A 133 -12.75 0.95 30.57
N SER A 134 -12.27 1.22 29.35
CA SER A 134 -12.97 0.90 28.10
C SER A 134 -12.73 -0.54 27.66
N CYS A 135 -11.45 -0.94 27.51
CA CYS A 135 -11.00 -2.22 26.95
C CYS A 135 -10.35 -3.18 27.98
N ARG A 136 -10.22 -4.45 27.59
CA ARG A 136 -9.50 -5.54 28.31
C ARG A 136 -9.01 -6.61 27.34
N LEU A 137 -8.16 -7.53 27.83
CA LEU A 137 -7.85 -8.78 27.14
C LEU A 137 -8.77 -9.91 27.61
N ARG A 138 -9.08 -10.85 26.72
CA ARG A 138 -9.70 -12.14 27.03
C ARG A 138 -8.98 -13.28 26.31
N ALA A 139 -9.08 -14.50 26.84
CA ALA A 139 -8.63 -15.71 26.14
C ALA A 139 -9.65 -16.85 26.22
N TYR A 140 -9.73 -17.60 25.13
CA TYR A 140 -10.70 -18.67 24.90
C TYR A 140 -10.01 -19.95 24.42
N PHE A 141 -10.56 -21.10 24.77
CA PHE A 141 -10.20 -22.38 24.18
C PHE A 141 -11.44 -23.16 23.74
N ALA A 142 -11.48 -23.55 22.46
CA ALA A 142 -12.66 -24.14 21.81
C ALA A 142 -13.95 -23.35 22.12
N ASN A 143 -13.87 -22.02 21.96
CA ASN A 143 -14.90 -21.01 22.29
C ASN A 143 -15.27 -20.86 23.78
N ASN A 144 -14.71 -21.66 24.69
CA ASN A 144 -14.89 -21.48 26.14
C ASN A 144 -13.93 -20.41 26.65
N ASN A 145 -14.46 -19.32 27.22
CA ASN A 145 -13.64 -18.31 27.88
C ASN A 145 -12.98 -18.90 29.13
N TYR A 146 -11.65 -18.83 29.22
CA TYR A 146 -10.90 -19.30 30.40
C TYR A 146 -10.13 -18.18 31.11
N TYR A 147 -10.01 -17.00 30.51
CA TYR A 147 -9.35 -15.85 31.10
C TYR A 147 -9.96 -14.53 30.61
N ASN A 148 -10.07 -13.56 31.52
CA ASN A 148 -10.33 -12.16 31.24
C ASN A 148 -9.39 -11.34 32.13
N SER A 149 -8.74 -10.31 31.59
CA SER A 149 -8.12 -9.30 32.45
C SER A 149 -9.19 -8.39 33.04
N ASP A 150 -8.82 -7.68 34.10
CA ASP A 150 -9.50 -6.43 34.43
C ASP A 150 -9.47 -5.48 33.23
N LYS A 151 -10.41 -4.52 33.22
CA LYS A 151 -10.35 -3.42 32.26
C LYS A 151 -9.19 -2.49 32.58
N TRP A 152 -8.48 -2.04 31.55
CA TRP A 152 -7.26 -1.27 31.74
C TRP A 152 -7.52 0.21 32.06
N PRO A 153 -6.70 0.84 32.93
CA PRO A 153 -6.76 2.28 33.17
C PRO A 153 -6.29 3.06 31.92
N LEU A 154 -6.53 4.38 31.92
CA LEU A 154 -6.01 5.26 30.87
C LEU A 154 -4.48 5.13 30.80
N THR A 155 -3.99 4.63 29.67
CA THR A 155 -2.60 4.29 29.43
C THR A 155 -2.15 5.03 28.17
N THR A 156 -1.36 6.09 28.35
CA THR A 156 -0.79 6.93 27.29
C THR A 156 0.72 6.75 27.13
N THR A 157 1.30 5.81 27.86
CA THR A 157 2.71 5.45 27.85
C THR A 157 2.80 3.94 28.03
N PRO A 158 3.52 3.21 27.16
CA PRO A 158 3.63 1.76 27.27
C PRO A 158 4.13 1.27 28.63
N GLN A 159 3.63 0.10 29.03
CA GLN A 159 4.23 -0.68 30.11
C GLN A 159 5.67 -1.08 29.73
N THR A 160 6.56 -1.15 30.71
CA THR A 160 7.97 -1.53 30.54
C THR A 160 8.25 -2.98 30.92
N THR A 161 7.21 -3.72 31.31
CA THR A 161 7.22 -5.13 31.74
C THR A 161 5.96 -5.79 31.21
N TRP A 162 6.04 -7.03 30.73
CA TRP A 162 4.86 -7.77 30.29
C TRP A 162 4.20 -8.52 31.46
N THR A 163 2.91 -8.77 31.33
CA THR A 163 2.10 -9.54 32.28
C THR A 163 2.00 -10.99 31.80
N VAL A 164 2.40 -11.95 32.64
CA VAL A 164 2.28 -13.39 32.36
C VAL A 164 0.91 -13.90 32.82
N ILE A 165 0.17 -14.53 31.91
CA ILE A 165 -1.10 -15.22 32.17
C ILE A 165 -0.83 -16.73 32.24
N ALA A 166 -1.44 -17.42 33.19
CA ALA A 166 -1.45 -18.88 33.27
C ALA A 166 -2.79 -19.40 33.81
N ALA A 167 -3.41 -20.37 33.12
CA ALA A 167 -4.73 -20.91 33.49
C ALA A 167 -4.86 -22.41 33.19
N THR A 168 -5.69 -23.13 33.95
CA THR A 168 -5.99 -24.55 33.70
C THR A 168 -7.20 -24.71 32.80
N VAL A 169 -7.03 -25.38 31.67
CA VAL A 169 -8.07 -25.73 30.69
C VAL A 169 -8.21 -27.25 30.64
N THR A 170 -9.44 -27.77 30.63
CA THR A 170 -9.70 -29.22 30.47
C THR A 170 -10.40 -29.47 29.13
N PRO A 171 -9.65 -29.75 28.04
CA PRO A 171 -10.20 -29.94 26.69
C PRO A 171 -11.17 -31.13 26.61
N THR A 172 -12.23 -30.97 25.81
CA THR A 172 -13.22 -32.02 25.50
C THR A 172 -12.84 -32.87 24.28
N ALA A 173 -11.92 -32.41 23.44
CA ALA A 173 -11.43 -33.04 22.23
C ALA A 173 -9.89 -33.08 22.19
N SER A 174 -9.30 -33.81 21.24
CA SER A 174 -7.84 -33.95 21.08
C SER A 174 -7.15 -32.75 20.41
N SER A 175 -7.93 -31.76 20.00
CA SER A 175 -7.47 -30.48 19.45
C SER A 175 -8.55 -29.41 19.64
N GLY A 176 -8.18 -28.14 19.57
CA GLY A 176 -9.14 -27.03 19.57
C GLY A 176 -8.46 -25.68 19.37
N THR A 177 -9.23 -24.66 19.03
CA THR A 177 -8.72 -23.31 18.79
C THR A 177 -8.44 -22.59 20.12
N LEU A 178 -7.21 -22.11 20.31
CA LEU A 178 -6.87 -21.06 21.27
C LEU A 178 -7.11 -19.71 20.58
N THR A 179 -7.80 -18.79 21.25
CA THR A 179 -7.99 -17.40 20.78
C THR A 179 -7.63 -16.43 21.90
N ILE A 180 -6.85 -15.39 21.59
CA ILE A 180 -6.50 -14.28 22.49
C ILE A 180 -7.01 -13.00 21.83
N SER A 181 -7.83 -12.21 22.54
CA SER A 181 -8.59 -11.10 21.96
C SER A 181 -8.57 -9.83 22.82
N VAL A 182 -8.53 -8.66 22.19
CA VAL A 182 -8.85 -7.37 22.82
C VAL A 182 -10.35 -7.12 22.69
N ASP A 183 -11.00 -6.80 23.81
CA ASP A 183 -12.43 -6.55 23.96
C ASP A 183 -12.64 -5.12 24.44
N CYS A 184 -13.07 -4.23 23.54
CA CYS A 184 -13.36 -2.82 23.83
C CYS A 184 -14.88 -2.58 23.92
N ALA A 185 -15.30 -1.86 24.96
CA ALA A 185 -16.63 -1.24 25.00
C ALA A 185 -16.64 0.06 24.17
N ALA A 186 -17.83 0.51 23.78
CA ALA A 186 -18.06 1.70 22.96
C ALA A 186 -17.19 2.91 23.35
N LYS A 187 -16.62 3.59 22.34
CA LYS A 187 -15.61 4.67 22.45
C LYS A 187 -14.24 4.23 22.99
N GLY A 188 -13.99 2.92 23.08
CA GLY A 188 -12.74 2.35 23.58
C GLY A 188 -11.72 2.01 22.49
N LYS A 189 -10.44 2.32 22.74
CA LYS A 189 -9.30 1.87 21.94
C LYS A 189 -8.17 1.38 22.84
N ALA A 190 -7.52 0.27 22.50
CA ALA A 190 -6.33 -0.23 23.20
C ALA A 190 -5.39 -1.02 22.28
N GLN A 191 -4.10 -0.96 22.58
CA GLN A 191 -3.02 -1.60 21.82
C GLN A 191 -2.15 -2.43 22.78
N ILE A 192 -1.94 -3.70 22.44
CA ILE A 192 -1.10 -4.63 23.21
C ILE A 192 -0.10 -5.36 22.29
N TRP A 193 0.96 -5.90 22.88
CA TRP A 193 1.74 -7.01 22.30
C TRP A 193 1.43 -8.32 23.04
N VAL A 194 1.49 -9.46 22.34
CA VAL A 194 1.25 -10.82 22.86
C VAL A 194 2.36 -11.78 22.37
N ASP A 195 2.89 -12.60 23.27
CA ASP A 195 4.03 -13.51 23.02
C ASP A 195 4.07 -14.70 24.03
N ASN A 196 5.05 -15.60 23.91
CA ASN A 196 5.38 -16.70 24.83
C ASN A 196 4.20 -17.66 25.08
N ILE A 197 3.53 -18.09 24.01
CA ILE A 197 2.33 -18.93 24.08
C ILE A 197 2.74 -20.38 24.34
N SER A 198 2.38 -20.93 25.50
CA SER A 198 2.75 -22.31 25.85
C SER A 198 1.56 -23.10 26.42
N VAL A 199 1.51 -24.39 26.09
CA VAL A 199 0.51 -25.33 26.61
C VAL A 199 1.26 -26.53 27.18
N THR A 200 0.95 -26.92 28.41
CA THR A 200 1.63 -28.01 29.12
C THR A 200 0.63 -28.96 29.77
N LYS A 201 0.95 -30.26 29.83
CA LYS A 201 0.07 -31.28 30.38
C LYS A 201 0.12 -31.31 31.91
N GLY A 202 -1.01 -30.99 32.55
CA GLY A 202 -1.13 -30.85 34.00
C GLY A 202 -1.98 -29.64 34.39
N ALA A 203 -2.59 -29.69 35.57
CA ALA A 203 -3.24 -28.52 36.18
C ALA A 203 -2.21 -27.58 36.83
N LEU A 204 -2.51 -26.28 36.86
CA LEU A 204 -1.68 -25.25 37.48
C LEU A 204 -1.61 -25.49 39.01
N VAL A 205 -0.41 -25.79 39.52
CA VAL A 205 -0.21 -26.16 40.93
C VAL A 205 -0.36 -24.91 41.82
N THR A 206 -1.56 -24.73 42.38
CA THR A 206 -1.86 -23.60 43.27
C THR A 206 -1.21 -23.82 44.64
N SER A 207 -0.05 -23.21 44.86
CA SER A 207 0.62 -23.22 46.17
C SER A 207 -0.29 -22.61 47.24
N THR A 208 -0.94 -23.47 48.03
CA THR A 208 -2.02 -23.06 48.92
C THR A 208 -1.47 -22.61 50.27
N THR A 209 -0.87 -21.43 50.33
CA THR A 209 -0.40 -20.78 51.58
C THR A 209 -1.61 -20.38 52.44
N LYS A 210 -2.19 -21.36 53.13
CA LYS A 210 -3.47 -21.25 53.85
C LYS A 210 -3.29 -20.56 55.20
N THR A 211 -3.19 -19.23 55.17
CA THR A 211 -3.16 -18.37 56.37
C THR A 211 -4.33 -18.70 57.29
N THR A 212 -4.02 -19.16 58.50
CA THR A 212 -5.02 -19.62 59.47
C THR A 212 -5.08 -18.65 60.65
N SER A 213 -6.19 -17.92 60.75
CA SER A 213 -6.59 -17.24 61.99
C SER A 213 -7.40 -18.19 62.87
N THR A 214 -7.25 -18.05 64.19
CA THR A 214 -7.69 -19.04 65.18
C THR A 214 -9.16 -18.96 65.54
N THR A 215 -9.81 -20.11 65.77
CA THR A 215 -10.48 -20.37 67.06
C THR A 215 -10.73 -21.86 67.35
N SER A 216 -10.31 -22.29 68.55
CA SER A 216 -10.84 -23.36 69.40
C SER A 216 -11.55 -24.59 68.80
N SER A 217 -10.96 -25.81 68.91
CA SER A 217 -11.14 -26.70 70.09
C SER A 217 -10.90 -28.20 69.79
N VAL A 218 -10.68 -28.98 70.87
CA VAL A 218 -10.68 -30.46 71.02
C VAL A 218 -9.53 -31.29 70.42
N ILE A 219 -8.82 -31.97 71.33
CA ILE A 219 -7.79 -33.03 71.21
C ILE A 219 -8.50 -34.40 71.22
N PRO A 220 -8.15 -35.42 70.38
CA PRO A 220 -7.14 -36.41 70.80
C PRO A 220 -6.29 -37.17 69.73
N THR A 221 -4.96 -37.09 69.88
CA THR A 221 -4.05 -38.22 70.26
C THR A 221 -3.70 -39.37 69.26
N THR A 222 -2.38 -39.61 69.10
CA THR A 222 -1.67 -40.85 68.62
C THR A 222 -1.82 -41.29 67.14
N THR A 223 -0.86 -41.94 66.46
CA THR A 223 0.47 -42.50 66.85
C THR A 223 1.53 -42.45 65.71
N THR A 224 2.76 -42.85 66.06
CA THR A 224 3.98 -43.15 65.28
C THR A 224 3.82 -44.14 64.08
N THR A 225 4.80 -44.48 63.21
CA THR A 225 6.29 -44.59 63.36
C THR A 225 7.07 -44.74 62.00
N THR A 226 8.38 -44.45 62.01
CA THR A 226 9.52 -45.11 61.27
C THR A 226 9.76 -45.08 59.73
N LYS A 227 11.00 -44.66 59.40
CA LYS A 227 11.94 -44.98 58.28
C LYS A 227 12.39 -46.50 58.33
N PRO A 228 13.39 -47.09 57.59
CA PRO A 228 14.22 -46.64 56.44
C PRO A 228 14.60 -47.72 55.34
N SER A 229 15.37 -47.28 54.31
CA SER A 229 16.67 -47.89 53.83
C SER A 229 16.80 -48.72 52.51
N THR A 230 17.71 -48.25 51.64
CA THR A 230 18.73 -48.99 50.78
C THR A 230 18.26 -49.99 49.68
N THR A 231 19.05 -50.47 48.69
CA THR A 231 20.53 -50.68 48.56
C THR A 231 21.06 -50.85 47.10
N THR A 232 22.29 -50.38 46.79
CA THR A 232 23.38 -50.89 45.86
C THR A 232 23.22 -51.37 44.38
N THR A 233 23.91 -50.69 43.42
CA THR A 233 25.11 -51.06 42.55
C THR A 233 25.42 -52.52 42.05
N PRO A 234 26.43 -52.83 41.16
CA PRO A 234 27.28 -52.06 40.15
C PRO A 234 27.68 -52.81 38.79
N SER A 235 28.63 -52.24 37.99
CA SER A 235 29.69 -52.91 37.13
C SER A 235 29.40 -53.41 35.67
N THR A 236 30.32 -53.56 34.66
CA THR A 236 31.80 -53.33 34.46
C THR A 236 32.34 -53.37 32.97
N THR A 237 33.40 -52.59 32.63
CA THR A 237 34.44 -52.74 31.52
C THR A 237 34.02 -52.69 30.01
N THR A 238 34.85 -52.68 28.93
CA THR A 238 36.28 -53.12 28.63
C THR A 238 36.99 -52.32 27.47
N THR A 239 38.04 -52.83 26.78
CA THR A 239 38.94 -52.21 25.72
C THR A 239 39.85 -53.31 25.05
N PRO A 240 40.92 -53.15 24.18
CA PRO A 240 41.68 -52.00 23.60
C PRO A 240 42.18 -52.05 22.08
N SER A 241 42.82 -50.95 21.61
CA SER A 241 43.99 -50.71 20.68
C SER A 241 44.37 -51.47 19.37
N SER A 242 44.87 -50.72 18.34
CA SER A 242 46.01 -51.07 17.43
C SER A 242 46.57 -49.83 16.62
N THR A 243 47.58 -50.01 15.73
CA THR A 243 48.81 -49.15 15.69
C THR A 243 49.58 -49.02 14.33
N THR A 244 49.95 -47.78 13.91
CA THR A 244 51.21 -47.33 13.17
C THR A 244 51.46 -47.87 11.70
N THR A 245 52.39 -47.45 10.78
CA THR A 245 53.61 -46.56 10.68
C THR A 245 54.02 -46.17 9.20
N THR A 246 54.69 -45.00 8.97
CA THR A 246 55.61 -44.63 7.81
C THR A 246 55.05 -44.52 6.36
N SER A 247 55.67 -43.90 5.32
CA SER A 247 56.96 -43.17 5.07
C SER A 247 56.87 -42.27 3.79
N THR A 248 57.24 -40.97 3.76
CA THR A 248 58.54 -40.28 3.45
C THR A 248 59.13 -40.30 2.00
N THR A 249 59.22 -39.11 1.35
CA THR A 249 60.31 -38.50 0.47
C THR A 249 59.72 -37.25 -0.27
N THR A 250 60.19 -35.99 -0.22
CA THR A 250 61.47 -35.32 -0.65
C THR A 250 61.75 -35.37 -2.17
N THR A 251 62.25 -34.36 -2.90
CA THR A 251 63.00 -33.08 -2.62
C THR A 251 62.45 -31.90 -3.51
N THR A 252 63.04 -30.70 -3.85
CA THR A 252 64.32 -29.93 -3.63
C THR A 252 64.16 -28.44 -4.09
N SER A 253 64.72 -27.45 -3.36
CA SER A 253 65.34 -26.14 -3.79
C SER A 253 64.67 -25.15 -4.81
N SER A 254 65.00 -23.83 -4.87
CA SER A 254 65.94 -22.98 -4.12
C SER A 254 65.60 -21.47 -4.18
N THR A 255 66.07 -20.72 -3.17
CA THR A 255 66.02 -19.25 -3.02
C THR A 255 67.22 -18.54 -3.67
N THR A 256 67.08 -17.26 -4.06
CA THR A 256 68.17 -16.26 -3.98
C THR A 256 67.65 -14.83 -3.86
N THR A 257 68.24 -14.05 -2.95
CA THR A 257 68.18 -12.57 -2.89
C THR A 257 69.62 -12.05 -3.00
N PRO A 258 69.84 -10.82 -3.45
CA PRO A 258 70.97 -10.05 -2.94
C PRO A 258 70.60 -8.63 -2.50
N SER A 259 71.36 -8.10 -1.56
CA SER A 259 71.23 -6.74 -1.02
C SER A 259 72.61 -6.17 -0.70
N THR A 260 72.93 -4.93 -1.14
CA THR A 260 73.85 -4.01 -0.42
C THR A 260 73.91 -2.61 -1.06
N THR A 261 73.65 -1.59 -0.24
CA THR A 261 74.50 -0.40 -0.03
C THR A 261 74.91 0.52 -1.19
N SER A 262 74.39 1.75 -1.19
CA SER A 262 75.24 2.97 -1.16
C SER A 262 74.48 4.20 -0.63
N THR A 263 75.13 4.99 0.23
CA THR A 263 74.72 6.34 0.65
C THR A 263 75.73 7.35 0.08
N PRO A 264 75.36 8.62 -0.08
CA PRO A 264 75.97 9.60 0.83
C PRO A 264 74.98 10.68 1.32
N SER A 265 75.34 11.31 2.44
CA SER A 265 74.59 12.42 3.03
C SER A 265 75.08 13.79 2.54
N SER A 266 74.18 14.76 2.44
CA SER A 266 74.51 16.18 2.51
C SER A 266 73.37 16.95 3.21
N SER A 267 73.72 17.81 4.16
CA SER A 267 72.76 18.46 5.06
C SER A 267 72.78 19.98 4.88
N THR A 268 71.64 20.59 4.55
CA THR A 268 71.44 22.05 4.65
C THR A 268 69.98 22.39 4.95
N THR A 269 69.81 23.34 5.87
CA THR A 269 68.56 24.03 6.26
C THR A 269 68.93 25.45 6.70
N PRO A 270 68.01 26.42 6.75
CA PRO A 270 66.65 26.46 6.19
C PRO A 270 66.42 27.71 5.29
N SER A 271 65.24 27.82 4.66
CA SER A 271 64.68 29.13 4.29
C SER A 271 63.14 29.10 4.34
N THR A 272 62.53 30.25 4.64
CA THR A 272 61.09 30.38 4.91
C THR A 272 60.46 31.49 4.08
N THR A 273 59.55 31.14 3.17
CA THR A 273 58.62 32.06 2.50
C THR A 273 57.35 31.29 2.10
N PRO A 274 56.18 31.95 2.02
CA PRO A 274 54.90 31.25 1.90
C PRO A 274 54.64 30.75 0.48
N SER A 275 54.28 29.47 0.34
CA SER A 275 53.71 28.95 -0.91
C SER A 275 52.22 29.26 -0.95
N SER A 276 51.81 30.07 -1.91
CA SER A 276 50.40 30.37 -2.19
C SER A 276 49.66 29.11 -2.66
N THR A 277 48.46 28.87 -2.11
CA THR A 277 47.57 27.78 -2.55
C THR A 277 47.33 27.82 -4.06
N PRO A 278 47.68 26.76 -4.82
CA PRO A 278 47.30 26.67 -6.22
C PRO A 278 45.81 26.35 -6.32
N SER A 279 44.97 27.36 -6.58
CA SER A 279 43.58 27.16 -6.99
C SER A 279 43.54 26.52 -8.38
N SER A 280 43.65 25.19 -8.42
CA SER A 280 43.45 24.40 -9.63
C SER A 280 41.96 24.20 -9.87
N THR A 281 41.32 25.18 -10.49
CA THR A 281 39.97 25.04 -11.09
C THR A 281 40.02 24.11 -12.29
N SER A 282 40.16 22.81 -12.02
CA SER A 282 40.00 21.75 -13.01
C SER A 282 38.54 21.71 -13.46
N THR A 283 38.23 22.30 -14.61
CA THR A 283 36.97 22.09 -15.31
C THR A 283 36.90 20.63 -15.77
N SER A 284 36.32 19.78 -14.93
CA SER A 284 36.08 18.37 -15.21
C SER A 284 35.17 18.23 -16.44
N THR A 285 35.75 17.97 -17.60
CA THR A 285 35.01 17.71 -18.83
C THR A 285 34.29 16.36 -18.75
N ALA A 286 33.06 16.29 -19.24
CA ALA A 286 32.31 15.03 -19.30
C ALA A 286 33.04 13.97 -20.15
N ALA A 287 32.90 12.70 -19.77
CA ALA A 287 33.58 11.58 -20.42
C ALA A 287 33.07 11.38 -21.86
N ALA A 288 34.01 11.34 -22.80
CA ALA A 288 33.74 11.14 -24.22
C ALA A 288 33.08 9.78 -24.49
N SER A 289 31.97 9.76 -25.22
CA SER A 289 31.22 8.54 -25.57
C SER A 289 30.78 7.69 -24.36
N ALA A 290 30.54 8.32 -23.20
CA ALA A 290 30.14 7.59 -22.00
C ALA A 290 28.82 6.83 -22.17
N THR A 291 28.75 5.65 -21.56
CA THR A 291 27.52 4.91 -21.31
C THR A 291 27.14 5.06 -19.83
N VAL A 292 25.86 5.28 -19.52
CA VAL A 292 25.39 5.45 -18.13
C VAL A 292 24.08 4.71 -17.91
N ASP A 293 24.06 3.72 -17.03
CA ASP A 293 22.84 3.01 -16.66
C ASP A 293 21.83 3.96 -15.99
N SER A 294 20.56 3.91 -16.37
CA SER A 294 19.51 4.84 -15.93
C SER A 294 18.95 4.53 -14.53
N THR A 295 19.58 3.63 -13.78
CA THR A 295 19.19 3.33 -12.40
C THR A 295 19.38 4.56 -11.53
N VAL A 296 18.44 4.83 -10.63
CA VAL A 296 18.50 5.98 -9.72
C VAL A 296 19.04 5.54 -8.36
N LEU A 297 20.10 6.20 -7.87
CA LEU A 297 20.59 5.97 -6.51
C LEU A 297 19.85 6.88 -5.51
N VAL A 298 19.16 6.30 -4.53
CA VAL A 298 18.40 7.05 -3.51
C VAL A 298 19.10 6.91 -2.15
N LEU A 299 19.62 8.03 -1.63
CA LEU A 299 20.27 8.10 -0.33
C LEU A 299 19.26 8.60 0.72
N ALA A 300 19.08 7.82 1.78
CA ALA A 300 18.15 8.13 2.87
C ALA A 300 18.70 7.64 4.22
N LYS A 301 18.07 8.05 5.31
CA LYS A 301 18.47 7.66 6.68
C LYS A 301 18.10 6.21 7.02
N ASP A 302 16.99 5.76 6.46
CA ASP A 302 16.27 4.52 6.73
C ASP A 302 15.39 4.17 5.53
N GLU A 303 14.89 2.94 5.47
CA GLU A 303 14.09 2.43 4.35
C GLU A 303 12.73 3.14 4.20
N SER A 304 12.12 3.59 5.31
CA SER A 304 10.85 4.34 5.23
C SER A 304 11.06 5.70 4.57
N THR A 305 12.15 6.38 4.90
CA THR A 305 12.58 7.63 4.26
C THR A 305 13.00 7.40 2.80
N ALA A 306 13.68 6.30 2.49
CA ALA A 306 14.06 5.95 1.12
C ALA A 306 12.84 5.81 0.20
N LYS A 307 11.82 5.10 0.69
CA LYS A 307 10.54 4.89 0.00
C LYS A 307 9.82 6.20 -0.37
N LEU A 308 9.95 7.27 0.43
CA LEU A 308 9.39 8.58 0.10
C LEU A 308 10.00 9.15 -1.20
N GLY A 309 11.28 8.87 -1.45
CA GLY A 309 11.98 9.27 -2.68
C GLY A 309 11.76 8.34 -3.87
N SER A 310 11.52 7.04 -3.63
CA SER A 310 11.38 6.03 -4.69
C SER A 310 9.95 5.66 -5.06
N ASP A 311 8.92 6.00 -4.27
CA ASP A 311 7.50 5.74 -4.60
C ASP A 311 7.11 6.28 -5.99
N GLY A 312 7.57 7.48 -6.34
CA GLY A 312 7.36 8.07 -7.66
C GLY A 312 8.12 7.35 -8.79
N LEU A 313 9.28 6.75 -8.50
CA LEU A 313 10.05 5.96 -9.48
C LEU A 313 9.36 4.61 -9.72
N LEU A 314 8.91 3.95 -8.65
CA LEU A 314 8.14 2.71 -8.68
C LEU A 314 6.81 2.87 -9.44
N ALA A 315 6.15 4.03 -9.29
CA ALA A 315 4.94 4.37 -10.03
C ALA A 315 5.17 4.34 -11.56
N TYR A 316 6.25 4.96 -12.03
CA TYR A 316 6.62 5.00 -13.45
C TYR A 316 7.20 3.67 -13.96
N GLY A 317 7.79 2.84 -13.08
CA GLY A 317 8.59 1.67 -13.46
C GLY A 317 10.05 1.99 -13.78
N ILE A 318 10.61 3.03 -13.14
CA ILE A 318 12.01 3.44 -13.28
C ILE A 318 12.87 2.67 -12.24
N PRO A 319 13.92 1.92 -12.65
CA PRO A 319 14.81 1.23 -11.73
C PRO A 319 15.52 2.17 -10.74
N PHE A 320 15.61 1.75 -9.49
CA PHE A 320 16.31 2.46 -8.43
C PHE A 320 17.05 1.50 -7.49
N GLN A 321 18.02 2.05 -6.76
CA GLN A 321 18.73 1.38 -5.67
C GLN A 321 18.71 2.29 -4.44
N HIS A 322 18.37 1.75 -3.27
CA HIS A 322 18.53 2.46 -2.00
C HIS A 322 19.96 2.36 -1.46
N LEU A 323 20.44 3.43 -0.84
CA LEU A 323 21.58 3.44 0.07
C LEU A 323 21.12 4.01 1.41
N ILE A 324 21.10 3.17 2.43
CA ILE A 324 20.74 3.57 3.80
C ILE A 324 21.98 4.11 4.50
N VAL A 325 21.90 5.37 4.93
CA VAL A 325 22.99 6.14 5.53
C VAL A 325 22.67 6.37 7.02
N PRO A 326 23.09 5.47 7.94
CA PRO A 326 22.90 5.65 9.37
C PRO A 326 23.76 6.82 9.90
N GLN A 327 23.52 7.27 11.13
CA GLN A 327 24.29 8.36 11.75
C GLN A 327 25.80 8.06 11.89
N ALA A 328 26.20 6.79 11.89
CA ALA A 328 27.61 6.39 11.87
C ALA A 328 28.31 6.60 10.51
N GLY A 329 27.55 6.94 9.45
CA GLY A 329 28.00 6.94 8.07
C GLY A 329 27.96 5.55 7.41
N VAL A 330 28.16 5.53 6.09
CA VAL A 330 28.31 4.32 5.28
C VAL A 330 29.21 4.66 4.08
N ASP A 331 29.87 3.67 3.49
CA ASP A 331 30.57 3.85 2.21
C ASP A 331 29.58 4.02 1.04
N LEU A 332 30.00 4.78 0.02
CA LEU A 332 29.24 4.89 -1.23
C LEU A 332 29.37 3.60 -2.04
N PRO A 333 28.31 3.17 -2.77
CA PRO A 333 28.43 2.12 -3.77
C PRO A 333 29.35 2.58 -4.92
N VAL A 334 29.89 1.61 -5.66
CA VAL A 334 30.73 1.86 -6.85
C VAL A 334 29.92 2.59 -7.91
N LEU A 335 30.13 3.91 -8.05
CA LEU A 335 29.36 4.76 -8.97
C LEU A 335 29.69 4.51 -10.45
N ASN A 336 30.91 4.08 -10.75
CA ASN A 336 31.40 3.74 -12.09
C ASN A 336 32.44 2.61 -12.00
N ASP A 337 32.48 1.69 -12.98
CA ASP A 337 33.48 0.60 -13.03
C ASP A 337 34.57 0.81 -14.10
N THR A 338 34.36 1.74 -15.04
CA THR A 338 35.39 2.21 -15.97
C THR A 338 35.37 3.72 -16.09
N LEU A 339 36.29 4.29 -16.89
CA LEU A 339 36.33 5.73 -17.19
C LEU A 339 35.17 6.20 -18.09
N THR A 340 34.42 5.28 -18.69
CA THR A 340 33.36 5.56 -19.67
C THR A 340 32.04 4.83 -19.37
N HIS A 341 31.91 4.18 -18.20
CA HIS A 341 30.70 3.47 -17.79
C HIS A 341 30.29 3.83 -16.35
N GLY A 342 29.18 4.55 -16.21
CA GLY A 342 28.58 4.94 -14.93
C GLY A 342 27.32 4.12 -14.62
N LYS A 343 27.08 3.78 -13.35
CA LYS A 343 26.01 2.84 -12.93
C LYS A 343 24.70 3.50 -12.54
N PHE A 344 24.69 4.84 -12.40
CA PHE A 344 23.54 5.59 -11.95
C PHE A 344 23.28 6.83 -12.80
N GLY A 345 22.09 6.92 -13.39
CA GLY A 345 21.69 8.01 -14.29
C GLY A 345 21.12 9.22 -13.57
N GLY A 346 20.71 9.02 -12.31
CA GLY A 346 20.22 10.05 -11.40
C GLY A 346 20.57 9.69 -9.96
N ILE A 347 20.63 10.71 -9.10
CA ILE A 347 20.83 10.55 -7.66
C ILE A 347 19.77 11.36 -6.93
N ILE A 348 19.13 10.80 -5.91
CA ILE A 348 18.20 11.48 -5.00
C ILE A 348 18.77 11.40 -3.58
N VAL A 349 18.71 12.50 -2.82
CA VAL A 349 19.10 12.53 -1.39
C VAL A 349 17.96 13.12 -0.56
N LEU A 350 17.54 12.40 0.48
CA LEU A 350 16.45 12.77 1.38
C LEU A 350 16.98 13.41 2.67
N SER A 351 16.41 14.56 3.06
CA SER A 351 16.73 15.30 4.29
C SER A 351 18.22 15.59 4.49
N ALA A 352 18.97 15.77 3.38
CA ALA A 352 20.43 15.81 3.29
C ALA A 352 21.18 14.65 4.01
N VAL A 353 20.48 13.55 4.31
CA VAL A 353 20.83 12.51 5.30
C VAL A 353 21.46 13.09 6.57
N SER A 354 20.83 14.15 7.08
CA SER A 354 21.32 14.98 8.18
C SER A 354 20.84 14.50 9.55
N TYR A 355 21.76 14.48 10.53
CA TYR A 355 21.52 14.09 11.93
C TYR A 355 22.09 15.13 12.89
N ASP A 356 21.51 15.25 14.08
CA ASP A 356 22.11 16.04 15.17
C ASP A 356 23.20 15.21 15.87
N TYR A 357 24.45 15.69 15.79
CA TYR A 357 25.60 15.10 16.50
C TYR A 357 25.82 15.74 17.88
N GLY A 358 24.86 16.54 18.37
CA GLY A 358 24.83 17.08 19.72
C GLY A 358 25.59 18.38 19.91
N THR A 359 25.66 18.81 21.17
CA THR A 359 26.16 20.13 21.57
C THR A 359 27.58 20.39 21.11
N GLY A 360 27.77 21.38 20.22
CA GLY A 360 29.06 21.78 19.66
C GLY A 360 29.33 21.25 18.24
N VAL A 361 28.59 20.23 17.77
CA VAL A 361 28.68 19.72 16.40
C VAL A 361 27.44 20.08 15.58
N GLY A 362 26.26 19.90 16.18
CA GLY A 362 24.94 20.20 15.60
C GLY A 362 24.53 19.29 14.44
N TRP A 363 23.53 19.74 13.67
CA TRP A 363 23.00 19.06 12.50
C TRP A 363 24.01 19.02 11.34
N ARG A 364 24.36 17.81 10.87
CA ARG A 364 25.25 17.59 9.72
C ARG A 364 24.83 16.36 8.91
N SER A 365 25.18 16.33 7.63
CA SER A 365 25.04 15.12 6.79
C SER A 365 25.91 13.98 7.35
N ALA A 366 25.40 12.75 7.30
CA ALA A 366 26.18 11.53 7.53
C ALA A 366 27.00 11.11 6.29
N ILE A 367 26.79 11.74 5.14
CA ILE A 367 27.71 11.66 3.99
C ILE A 367 28.80 12.73 4.18
N THR A 368 30.05 12.28 4.19
CA THR A 368 31.23 13.13 4.44
C THR A 368 31.53 14.07 3.27
N ASP A 369 32.26 15.16 3.51
CA ASP A 369 32.68 16.10 2.46
C ASP A 369 33.45 15.41 1.31
N ALA A 370 34.23 14.37 1.63
CA ALA A 370 34.95 13.57 0.63
C ALA A 370 33.99 12.75 -0.25
N GLN A 371 32.97 12.13 0.34
CA GLN A 371 31.95 11.38 -0.39
C GLN A 371 31.04 12.31 -1.22
N TRP A 372 30.70 13.50 -0.69
CA TRP A 372 30.05 14.55 -1.48
C TRP A 372 30.91 14.99 -2.68
N ALA A 373 32.23 15.14 -2.49
CA ALA A 373 33.14 15.41 -3.61
C ALA A 373 33.17 14.26 -4.64
N THR A 374 33.10 12.99 -4.21
CA THR A 374 32.96 11.83 -5.10
C THR A 374 31.65 11.88 -5.91
N ILE A 375 30.52 12.18 -5.26
CA ILE A 375 29.22 12.37 -5.93
C ILE A 375 29.31 13.51 -6.96
N TYR A 376 29.90 14.64 -6.58
CA TYR A 376 30.02 15.81 -7.46
C TYR A 376 30.96 15.56 -8.66
N ALA A 377 32.06 14.83 -8.47
CA ALA A 377 32.93 14.40 -9.56
C ALA A 377 32.17 13.46 -10.52
N TYR A 378 31.43 12.48 -9.99
CA TYR A 378 30.60 11.58 -10.79
C TYR A 378 29.53 12.33 -11.61
N GLN A 379 28.85 13.34 -11.03
CA GLN A 379 27.95 14.23 -11.76
C GLN A 379 28.62 14.89 -12.97
N SER A 380 29.81 15.50 -12.78
CA SER A 380 30.55 16.19 -13.84
C SER A 380 31.16 15.25 -14.89
N THR A 381 31.53 14.02 -14.52
CA THR A 381 32.09 13.03 -15.46
C THR A 381 31.00 12.41 -16.34
N PHE A 382 29.83 12.08 -15.78
CA PHE A 382 28.80 11.28 -16.45
C PHE A 382 27.50 12.03 -16.80
N ASN A 383 27.50 13.37 -16.67
CA ASN A 383 26.32 14.25 -16.85
C ASN A 383 25.13 13.89 -15.92
N VAL A 384 25.40 13.33 -14.75
CA VAL A 384 24.36 12.82 -13.84
C VAL A 384 23.74 13.94 -13.01
N ARG A 385 22.42 13.92 -12.89
CA ARG A 385 21.61 14.92 -12.17
C ARG A 385 21.34 14.50 -10.73
N LEU A 386 21.44 15.45 -9.81
CA LEU A 386 21.19 15.27 -8.38
C LEU A 386 19.87 15.95 -7.98
N VAL A 387 19.01 15.23 -7.27
CA VAL A 387 17.80 15.76 -6.62
C VAL A 387 18.02 15.74 -5.11
N ARG A 388 17.59 16.79 -4.43
CA ARG A 388 17.59 16.90 -2.96
C ARG A 388 16.18 17.21 -2.50
N ILE A 389 15.65 16.38 -1.60
CA ILE A 389 14.25 16.42 -1.12
C ILE A 389 14.28 16.64 0.39
N ASP A 390 13.32 17.40 0.95
CA ASP A 390 13.28 17.75 2.38
C ASP A 390 14.56 18.46 2.89
N ASP A 391 15.18 19.27 2.04
CA ASP A 391 16.46 19.91 2.38
C ASP A 391 16.27 21.26 3.08
N TYR A 392 17.26 21.68 3.87
CA TYR A 392 17.22 22.97 4.56
C TYR A 392 17.92 24.05 3.70
N PRO A 393 17.31 25.23 3.48
CA PRO A 393 17.91 26.29 2.67
C PRO A 393 19.30 26.71 3.19
N GLY A 394 20.32 26.65 2.33
CA GLY A 394 21.68 27.04 2.74
C GLY A 394 22.70 27.15 1.59
N PRO A 395 23.98 27.40 1.91
CA PRO A 395 25.02 27.65 0.91
C PRO A 395 25.20 26.52 -0.12
N SER A 396 25.03 25.25 0.29
CA SER A 396 25.12 24.10 -0.62
C SER A 396 23.96 24.00 -1.63
N THR A 397 22.92 24.81 -1.47
CA THR A 397 21.73 24.89 -2.32
C THR A 397 21.55 26.29 -2.93
N GLY A 398 22.54 27.19 -2.80
CA GLY A 398 22.50 28.55 -3.36
C GLY A 398 21.45 29.46 -2.72
N THR A 399 21.04 29.15 -1.49
CA THR A 399 19.93 29.81 -0.79
C THR A 399 20.23 30.12 0.68
N THR A 400 19.34 30.89 1.30
CA THR A 400 19.24 31.12 2.74
C THR A 400 17.77 31.01 3.14
N PRO A 401 17.41 30.68 4.39
CA PRO A 401 16.03 30.80 4.86
C PRO A 401 15.56 32.26 4.75
N ALA A 402 14.32 32.47 4.28
CA ALA A 402 13.67 33.77 4.19
C ALA A 402 12.74 34.05 5.38
N ALA A 403 12.24 32.98 6.01
CA ALA A 403 11.36 32.99 7.16
C ALA A 403 11.74 31.84 8.12
N GLY A 404 11.01 31.72 9.23
CA GLY A 404 10.99 30.49 10.02
C GLY A 404 10.35 29.33 9.25
N GLY A 405 10.40 28.13 9.83
CA GLY A 405 9.66 26.98 9.31
C GLY A 405 8.15 27.22 9.28
N CYS A 406 7.46 26.61 8.33
CA CYS A 406 6.02 26.70 8.16
C CYS A 406 5.43 25.28 7.97
N CYS A 407 4.20 24.99 8.39
CA CYS A 407 3.26 25.87 9.10
C CYS A 407 2.62 25.15 10.28
N ASP A 408 2.13 25.91 11.26
CA ASP A 408 1.20 25.39 12.26
C ASP A 408 -0.02 24.76 11.59
N SER A 409 -0.65 23.77 12.24
CA SER A 409 -1.69 22.91 11.63
C SER A 409 -2.96 23.63 11.15
N THR A 410 -3.12 24.91 11.45
CA THR A 410 -4.24 25.77 11.02
C THR A 410 -3.90 26.69 9.84
N VAL A 411 -2.66 26.68 9.35
CA VAL A 411 -2.17 27.58 8.29
C VAL A 411 -1.76 26.77 7.04
N ASP A 412 -2.26 27.19 5.88
CA ASP A 412 -2.07 26.53 4.59
C ASP A 412 -1.36 27.48 3.61
N GLN A 413 -0.03 27.40 3.58
CA GLN A 413 0.84 28.20 2.70
C GLN A 413 0.99 27.50 1.35
N ARG A 414 0.26 27.96 0.34
CA ARG A 414 0.16 27.28 -0.96
C ARG A 414 1.49 27.19 -1.69
N ILE A 415 1.74 26.06 -2.34
CA ILE A 415 2.90 25.85 -3.23
C ILE A 415 2.46 25.82 -4.70
N TYR A 416 3.28 26.36 -5.59
CA TYR A 416 3.08 26.35 -7.05
C TYR A 416 4.39 26.39 -7.83
N PHE A 417 4.42 25.82 -9.03
CA PHE A 417 5.53 25.99 -9.97
C PHE A 417 5.53 27.39 -10.57
N THR A 418 6.68 28.06 -10.54
CA THR A 418 6.91 29.33 -11.26
C THR A 418 7.62 29.13 -12.60
N ASP A 419 8.35 28.02 -12.75
CA ASP A 419 9.05 27.66 -13.98
C ASP A 419 9.05 26.13 -14.16
N THR A 420 8.54 25.65 -15.30
CA THR A 420 8.55 24.22 -15.70
C THR A 420 9.41 23.96 -16.96
N SER A 421 10.11 24.99 -17.47
CA SER A 421 10.87 24.94 -18.74
C SER A 421 11.98 23.89 -18.79
N SER A 422 12.51 23.49 -17.63
CA SER A 422 13.59 22.49 -17.53
C SER A 422 13.09 21.04 -17.41
N PHE A 423 11.77 20.83 -17.34
CA PHE A 423 11.12 19.52 -17.30
C PHE A 423 9.78 19.52 -18.07
N PRO A 424 9.75 19.97 -19.33
CA PRO A 424 8.50 20.23 -20.06
C PRO A 424 7.67 18.97 -20.28
N SER A 425 8.28 17.80 -20.45
CA SER A 425 7.58 16.50 -20.60
C SER A 425 6.82 16.05 -19.35
N ALA A 426 7.05 16.68 -18.19
CA ALA A 426 6.21 16.52 -17.01
C ALA A 426 4.80 17.08 -17.22
N ASN A 427 4.61 18.00 -18.19
CA ASN A 427 3.32 18.60 -18.56
C ASN A 427 2.57 19.29 -17.40
N LEU A 428 3.31 19.78 -16.39
CA LEU A 428 2.78 20.43 -15.19
C LEU A 428 2.44 21.91 -15.46
N VAL A 429 1.38 22.40 -14.83
CA VAL A 429 0.87 23.77 -15.04
C VAL A 429 1.55 24.75 -14.07
N THR A 430 2.11 25.85 -14.61
CA THR A 430 2.68 26.94 -13.80
C THR A 430 1.59 27.77 -13.13
N ASN A 431 1.90 28.33 -11.97
CA ASN A 431 1.02 29.15 -11.13
C ASN A 431 -0.24 28.44 -10.58
N ALA A 432 -0.43 27.15 -10.90
CA ALA A 432 -1.45 26.32 -10.26
C ALA A 432 -1.07 26.06 -8.80
N GLN A 433 -1.84 26.62 -7.86
CA GLN A 433 -1.59 26.48 -6.43
C GLN A 433 -2.22 25.21 -5.84
N VAL A 434 -1.50 24.51 -4.95
CA VAL A 434 -1.98 23.37 -4.16
C VAL A 434 -1.66 23.56 -2.68
N ILE A 435 -2.34 22.81 -1.80
CA ILE A 435 -2.19 22.88 -0.34
C ILE A 435 -0.81 22.41 0.13
N THR A 436 -0.38 22.85 1.33
CA THR A 436 0.79 22.28 2.02
C THR A 436 0.47 21.72 3.41
N THR A 437 -0.81 21.68 3.80
CA THR A 437 -1.27 21.15 5.08
C THR A 437 -0.66 19.79 5.41
N GLY A 438 0.00 19.69 6.57
CA GLY A 438 0.70 18.48 7.03
C GLY A 438 2.13 18.30 6.52
N LEU A 439 2.58 19.09 5.53
CA LEU A 439 3.97 19.10 5.06
C LEU A 439 4.72 20.29 5.68
N TYR A 440 5.67 20.02 6.57
CA TYR A 440 6.63 21.03 7.03
C TYR A 440 7.51 21.51 5.87
N HIS A 441 7.81 22.81 5.84
CA HIS A 441 8.60 23.47 4.80
C HIS A 441 9.32 24.73 5.33
N VAL A 442 10.32 25.22 4.59
CA VAL A 442 11.07 26.43 4.93
C VAL A 442 11.19 27.34 3.71
N PRO A 443 10.44 28.45 3.62
CA PRO A 443 10.57 29.40 2.53
C PRO A 443 11.98 29.98 2.44
N ALA A 444 12.57 29.94 1.25
CA ALA A 444 13.94 30.33 1.00
C ALA A 444 14.07 31.65 0.21
N SER A 445 15.27 32.23 0.22
CA SER A 445 15.73 33.31 -0.65
C SER A 445 16.99 32.84 -1.39
N ILE A 446 17.12 33.19 -2.68
CA ILE A 446 18.32 32.88 -3.46
C ILE A 446 19.44 33.86 -3.12
N THR A 447 20.64 33.34 -2.85
CA THR A 447 21.82 34.16 -2.53
C THR A 447 22.67 34.51 -3.75
N ASP A 448 22.58 33.73 -4.82
CA ASP A 448 23.25 33.98 -6.10
C ASP A 448 22.39 33.52 -7.29
N ALA A 449 21.84 34.49 -8.01
CA ALA A 449 21.02 34.25 -9.20
C ALA A 449 21.82 33.85 -10.46
N SER A 450 23.15 33.91 -10.43
CA SER A 450 24.00 33.46 -11.56
C SER A 450 24.18 31.95 -11.59
N THR A 451 24.14 31.28 -10.43
CA THR A 451 24.20 29.81 -10.31
C THR A 451 22.87 29.16 -9.93
N THR A 452 21.86 29.92 -9.48
CA THR A 452 20.63 29.36 -8.87
C THR A 452 19.36 30.02 -9.39
N ARG A 453 18.39 29.21 -9.84
CA ARG A 453 17.08 29.67 -10.34
C ARG A 453 15.92 29.05 -9.57
N GLN A 454 14.94 29.87 -9.18
CA GLN A 454 13.67 29.42 -8.59
C GLN A 454 12.83 28.65 -9.61
N ILE A 455 12.27 27.51 -9.23
CA ILE A 455 11.30 26.76 -10.05
C ILE A 455 9.93 26.60 -9.40
N ALA A 456 9.83 26.71 -8.07
CA ALA A 456 8.57 26.75 -7.34
C ALA A 456 8.64 27.77 -6.19
N ALA A 457 7.48 28.27 -5.78
CA ALA A 457 7.32 29.26 -4.72
C ALA A 457 6.19 28.89 -3.74
N PHE A 458 6.31 29.41 -2.53
CA PHE A 458 5.27 29.45 -1.51
C PHE A 458 4.53 30.79 -1.56
N SER A 459 3.20 30.76 -1.44
CA SER A 459 2.38 31.97 -1.33
C SER A 459 2.62 32.71 -0.02
N ALA A 460 2.41 34.03 0.00
CA ALA A 460 2.30 34.76 1.25
C ALA A 460 1.09 34.28 2.06
N VAL A 461 1.22 34.25 3.39
CA VAL A 461 0.17 34.01 4.38
C VAL A 461 0.35 34.97 5.56
N SER A 462 -0.57 34.98 6.52
CA SER A 462 -0.40 35.83 7.72
C SER A 462 0.88 35.45 8.48
N GLY A 463 1.75 36.43 8.75
CA GLY A 463 3.02 36.23 9.46
C GLY A 463 4.17 35.65 8.64
N ASN A 464 3.95 35.19 7.39
CA ASN A 464 4.99 34.60 6.54
C ASN A 464 4.83 35.08 5.09
N ALA A 465 5.83 35.78 4.57
CA ALA A 465 5.78 36.45 3.25
C ALA A 465 5.80 35.49 2.04
N GLY A 466 5.89 34.18 2.25
CA GLY A 466 6.18 33.23 1.19
C GLY A 466 7.67 33.22 0.84
N GLY A 467 8.00 32.72 -0.34
CA GLY A 467 9.39 32.67 -0.82
C GLY A 467 9.64 31.51 -1.78
N VAL A 468 10.91 31.21 -2.01
CA VAL A 468 11.35 30.08 -2.85
C VAL A 468 11.00 28.76 -2.16
N ALA A 469 10.29 27.88 -2.86
CA ALA A 469 9.97 26.53 -2.40
C ALA A 469 10.89 25.46 -3.02
N ALA A 470 11.41 25.72 -4.22
CA ALA A 470 12.38 24.86 -4.88
C ALA A 470 13.27 25.63 -5.87
N VAL A 471 14.48 25.13 -6.07
CA VAL A 471 15.48 25.68 -7.02
C VAL A 471 16.08 24.61 -7.92
N ILE A 472 16.60 25.05 -9.06
CA ILE A 472 17.66 24.35 -9.80
C ILE A 472 18.95 25.16 -9.67
N ASN A 473 20.05 24.51 -9.29
CA ASN A 473 21.39 25.10 -9.35
C ASN A 473 22.17 24.54 -10.55
N ASN A 474 23.05 25.36 -11.12
CA ASN A 474 24.09 24.97 -12.05
C ASN A 474 25.45 25.48 -11.53
N PHE A 475 26.18 24.60 -10.87
CA PHE A 475 27.50 24.89 -10.31
C PHE A 475 28.59 24.41 -11.28
N ASN A 476 28.97 25.28 -12.22
CA ASN A 476 30.00 25.01 -13.24
C ASN A 476 29.73 23.73 -14.07
N GLY A 477 28.47 23.52 -14.48
CA GLY A 477 28.01 22.33 -15.20
C GLY A 477 27.42 21.24 -14.32
N ARG A 478 27.66 21.27 -12.99
CA ARG A 478 27.02 20.35 -12.05
C ARG A 478 25.60 20.82 -11.74
N GLU A 479 24.62 20.07 -12.22
CA GLU A 479 23.19 20.38 -12.06
C GLU A 479 22.59 19.70 -10.83
N GLN A 480 21.87 20.44 -9.97
CA GLN A 480 21.03 19.85 -8.92
C GLN A 480 19.66 20.54 -8.81
N PHE A 481 18.63 19.80 -8.38
CA PHE A 481 17.27 20.27 -8.12
C PHE A 481 16.99 20.08 -6.62
N VAL A 482 16.51 21.13 -5.92
CA VAL A 482 16.33 21.10 -4.45
C VAL A 482 14.91 21.50 -4.07
N TRP A 483 14.27 20.73 -3.18
CA TRP A 483 12.99 21.02 -2.52
C TRP A 483 13.19 21.42 -1.06
N PHE A 484 12.58 22.52 -0.64
CA PHE A 484 12.58 23.01 0.75
C PHE A 484 11.26 22.64 1.48
N ILE A 485 10.77 21.43 1.23
CA ILE A 485 9.52 20.87 1.74
C ILE A 485 9.65 19.36 1.98
N SER A 486 9.07 18.90 3.09
CA SER A 486 8.94 17.49 3.47
C SER A 486 8.05 16.72 2.49
N TRP A 487 8.14 15.39 2.53
CA TRP A 487 7.70 14.55 1.42
C TRP A 487 6.91 13.31 1.86
N ALA A 488 5.69 13.13 1.34
CA ALA A 488 4.87 11.96 1.67
C ALA A 488 3.83 11.64 0.56
N PRO A 489 4.24 11.09 -0.60
CA PRO A 489 3.30 10.74 -1.68
C PRO A 489 2.26 9.68 -1.27
N SER A 490 2.56 8.89 -0.24
CA SER A 490 1.65 7.90 0.37
C SER A 490 0.32 8.49 0.89
N TRP A 491 0.28 9.76 1.29
CA TRP A 491 -0.96 10.46 1.70
C TRP A 491 -1.14 11.86 1.12
N SER A 492 -0.08 12.55 0.71
CA SER A 492 -0.14 13.92 0.20
C SER A 492 -0.33 13.97 -1.32
N MET A 493 -1.45 14.56 -1.76
CA MET A 493 -1.66 14.97 -3.15
C MET A 493 -0.52 15.89 -3.64
N THR A 494 -0.02 16.76 -2.77
CA THR A 494 1.03 17.73 -3.10
C THR A 494 2.37 17.04 -3.35
N SER A 495 2.86 16.17 -2.45
CA SER A 495 4.10 15.41 -2.74
C SER A 495 3.94 14.53 -3.98
N SER A 496 2.76 13.93 -4.17
CA SER A 496 2.43 13.16 -5.37
C SER A 496 2.44 14.00 -6.65
N TRP A 497 2.11 15.30 -6.60
CA TRP A 497 2.19 16.20 -7.76
C TRP A 497 3.61 16.70 -8.03
N LEU A 498 4.34 17.07 -6.98
CA LEU A 498 5.65 17.69 -7.10
C LEU A 498 6.74 16.71 -7.58
N GLN A 499 6.59 15.40 -7.34
CA GLN A 499 7.56 14.38 -7.77
C GLN A 499 7.79 14.35 -9.28
N HIS A 500 6.75 14.57 -10.07
CA HIS A 500 6.81 14.51 -11.54
C HIS A 500 7.79 15.55 -12.12
N ALA A 501 7.96 16.69 -11.47
CA ALA A 501 8.93 17.70 -11.90
C ALA A 501 10.36 17.20 -11.78
N HIS A 502 10.76 16.70 -10.61
CA HIS A 502 12.14 16.28 -10.39
C HIS A 502 12.47 14.95 -11.10
N ILE A 503 11.50 14.02 -11.23
CA ILE A 503 11.67 12.77 -11.98
C ILE A 503 11.92 13.05 -13.47
N HIS A 504 11.06 13.85 -14.11
CA HIS A 504 11.26 14.23 -15.53
C HIS A 504 12.50 15.11 -15.73
N TRP A 505 12.86 15.96 -14.76
CA TRP A 505 14.08 16.75 -14.84
C TRP A 505 15.34 15.87 -14.76
N MET A 506 15.43 14.98 -13.77
CA MET A 506 16.59 14.14 -13.51
C MET A 506 16.87 13.20 -14.69
N THR A 507 15.83 12.49 -15.15
CA THR A 507 15.87 11.59 -16.32
C THR A 507 15.95 12.32 -17.66
N ARG A 508 15.83 13.65 -17.68
CA ARG A 508 15.64 14.48 -18.90
C ARG A 508 14.44 14.05 -19.76
N GLY A 509 13.48 13.33 -19.16
CA GLY A 509 12.34 12.73 -19.84
C GLY A 509 12.67 11.50 -20.69
N VAL A 510 13.87 10.91 -20.56
CA VAL A 510 14.26 9.64 -21.19
C VAL A 510 14.43 8.59 -20.12
N PHE A 511 13.59 7.56 -20.09
CA PHE A 511 13.65 6.49 -19.09
C PHE A 511 12.92 5.23 -19.54
N VAL A 512 13.33 4.07 -19.01
CA VAL A 512 12.48 2.87 -18.98
C VAL A 512 11.36 3.10 -17.97
N GLY A 513 10.13 2.74 -18.34
CA GLY A 513 8.92 3.14 -17.63
C GLY A 513 7.98 4.01 -18.47
N LYS A 514 6.81 4.33 -17.90
CA LYS A 514 5.70 5.06 -18.55
C LYS A 514 4.99 5.99 -17.57
N ARG A 515 4.36 7.04 -18.10
CA ARG A 515 3.24 7.72 -17.43
C ARG A 515 1.98 7.49 -18.27
N LYS A 516 0.93 6.93 -17.66
CA LYS A 516 -0.43 6.81 -18.22
C LYS A 516 -1.42 7.14 -17.11
N ILE A 517 -2.54 7.76 -17.45
CA ILE A 517 -3.64 8.03 -16.50
C ILE A 517 -4.90 7.33 -16.97
N TYR A 518 -5.35 6.40 -16.15
CA TYR A 518 -6.62 5.72 -16.33
C TYR A 518 -7.60 6.17 -15.25
N LEU A 519 -8.81 6.54 -15.66
CA LEU A 519 -9.92 6.86 -14.76
C LEU A 519 -11.09 5.99 -15.17
N ASN A 520 -11.17 4.81 -14.53
CA ASN A 520 -12.23 3.85 -14.78
C ASN A 520 -13.23 3.95 -13.64
N THR A 521 -14.48 4.14 -13.99
CA THR A 521 -15.58 4.41 -13.06
C THR A 521 -16.66 3.37 -13.33
N GLN A 522 -16.66 2.33 -12.49
CA GLN A 522 -17.58 1.21 -12.60
C GLN A 522 -18.86 1.54 -11.85
N ILE A 523 -20.00 1.29 -12.49
CA ILE A 523 -21.33 1.39 -11.91
C ILE A 523 -21.86 -0.03 -11.70
N ASP A 524 -21.87 -0.47 -10.46
CA ASP A 524 -22.44 -1.73 -10.00
C ASP A 524 -23.98 -1.64 -9.91
N ASP A 525 -24.66 -2.73 -9.57
CA ASP A 525 -26.13 -2.84 -9.39
C ASP A 525 -27.02 -2.47 -10.61
N VAL A 526 -26.48 -2.32 -11.83
CA VAL A 526 -27.31 -1.87 -12.96
C VAL A 526 -28.40 -2.91 -13.28
N GLN A 527 -29.60 -2.41 -13.61
CA GLN A 527 -30.89 -3.11 -13.66
C GLN A 527 -31.56 -3.41 -12.30
N LEU A 528 -30.86 -3.38 -11.16
CA LEU A 528 -31.49 -3.52 -9.84
C LEU A 528 -32.19 -2.23 -9.39
N SER A 529 -32.94 -2.34 -8.31
CA SER A 529 -33.32 -1.26 -7.39
C SER A 529 -32.51 -1.40 -6.10
N THR A 530 -32.25 -0.29 -5.41
CA THR A 530 -31.42 -0.26 -4.20
C THR A 530 -32.14 0.51 -3.09
N GLU A 531 -32.25 -0.07 -1.89
CA GLU A 531 -32.68 0.66 -0.70
C GLU A 531 -31.70 1.80 -0.40
N VAL A 532 -32.20 2.97 -0.04
CA VAL A 532 -31.38 4.17 0.15
C VAL A 532 -31.19 4.53 1.62
N TYR A 533 -29.97 4.93 1.98
CA TYR A 533 -29.63 5.33 3.35
C TYR A 533 -30.46 6.53 3.83
N TYR A 534 -30.73 7.49 2.93
CA TYR A 534 -31.52 8.68 3.23
C TYR A 534 -32.22 9.25 1.98
N PRO A 535 -33.46 9.76 2.11
CA PRO A 535 -34.31 9.73 3.30
C PRO A 535 -34.81 8.31 3.61
N THR A 536 -34.87 7.96 4.90
CA THR A 536 -35.34 6.64 5.35
C THR A 536 -36.82 6.43 5.07
N GLY A 537 -37.23 5.19 4.78
CA GLY A 537 -38.64 4.82 4.61
C GLY A 537 -39.28 5.24 3.28
N ILE A 538 -38.47 5.64 2.28
CA ILE A 538 -38.94 5.74 0.89
C ILE A 538 -38.74 4.41 0.14
N PRO A 539 -39.45 4.16 -0.98
CA PRO A 539 -39.20 2.99 -1.82
C PRO A 539 -37.76 2.97 -2.38
N GLU A 540 -37.27 1.78 -2.69
CA GLU A 540 -35.98 1.58 -3.36
C GLU A 540 -35.84 2.44 -4.62
N VAL A 541 -34.66 3.02 -4.83
CA VAL A 541 -34.36 3.84 -6.01
C VAL A 541 -33.80 2.96 -7.12
N LYS A 542 -34.34 3.12 -8.34
CA LYS A 542 -33.79 2.56 -9.59
C LYS A 542 -33.67 3.68 -10.63
N ILE A 543 -32.51 3.78 -11.28
CA ILE A 543 -32.30 4.73 -12.38
C ILE A 543 -33.15 4.42 -13.60
N THR A 544 -33.49 5.47 -14.36
CA THR A 544 -34.33 5.41 -15.55
C THR A 544 -33.53 5.65 -16.82
N THR A 545 -34.17 5.50 -17.99
CA THR A 545 -33.54 5.85 -19.27
C THR A 545 -33.23 7.35 -19.39
N VAL A 546 -33.98 8.21 -18.68
CA VAL A 546 -33.70 9.66 -18.61
C VAL A 546 -32.37 9.92 -17.91
N ASP A 547 -32.05 9.16 -16.86
CA ASP A 547 -30.79 9.25 -16.15
C ASP A 547 -29.62 8.75 -17.01
N LEU A 548 -29.80 7.68 -17.79
CA LEU A 548 -28.82 7.23 -18.78
C LEU A 548 -28.58 8.30 -19.85
N GLU A 549 -29.62 8.90 -20.40
CA GLU A 549 -29.53 9.94 -21.43
C GLU A 549 -28.83 11.21 -20.90
N ALA A 550 -29.11 11.62 -19.65
CA ALA A 550 -28.38 12.69 -18.99
C ALA A 550 -26.87 12.40 -18.84
N HIS A 551 -26.49 11.14 -18.63
CA HIS A 551 -25.08 10.72 -18.60
C HIS A 551 -24.44 10.65 -19.99
N VAL A 552 -25.19 10.30 -21.04
CA VAL A 552 -24.70 10.36 -22.43
C VAL A 552 -24.31 11.80 -22.80
N ASP A 553 -25.18 12.77 -22.52
CA ASP A 553 -24.92 14.19 -22.80
C ASP A 553 -23.81 14.77 -21.92
N TRP A 554 -23.73 14.33 -20.66
CA TRP A 554 -22.64 14.71 -19.77
C TRP A 554 -21.28 14.14 -20.21
N GLN A 555 -21.20 12.87 -20.61
CA GLN A 555 -19.96 12.27 -21.10
C GLN A 555 -19.42 13.02 -22.33
N VAL A 556 -20.29 13.50 -23.23
CA VAL A 556 -19.86 14.38 -24.34
C VAL A 556 -19.31 15.72 -23.83
N SER A 557 -19.96 16.32 -22.83
CA SER A 557 -19.61 17.62 -22.24
C SER A 557 -18.31 17.61 -21.41
N ILE A 558 -17.96 16.51 -20.74
CA ILE A 558 -16.69 16.41 -20.00
C ILE A 558 -15.52 16.08 -20.94
N ASN A 559 -15.71 15.19 -21.91
CA ASN A 559 -14.67 14.87 -22.89
C ASN A 559 -14.23 16.07 -23.74
N SER A 560 -15.12 17.04 -24.01
CA SER A 560 -14.77 18.25 -24.75
C SER A 560 -13.95 19.28 -23.95
N ARG A 561 -13.85 19.14 -22.62
CA ARG A 561 -13.07 20.02 -21.73
C ARG A 561 -11.74 19.42 -21.26
N MET A 562 -11.60 18.09 -21.27
CA MET A 562 -10.36 17.41 -20.87
C MET A 562 -9.19 17.69 -21.83
N PRO A 563 -7.93 17.51 -21.37
CA PRO A 563 -6.76 17.59 -22.24
C PRO A 563 -6.85 16.67 -23.45
N ALA A 564 -6.35 17.14 -24.60
CA ALA A 564 -6.43 16.42 -25.87
C ALA A 564 -5.89 14.98 -25.77
N GLY A 565 -6.57 14.04 -26.43
CA GLY A 565 -6.24 12.60 -26.36
C GLY A 565 -6.93 11.83 -25.23
N SER A 566 -7.75 12.49 -24.42
CA SER A 566 -8.63 11.87 -23.42
C SER A 566 -9.83 11.15 -24.06
N ASP A 567 -10.34 10.11 -23.40
CA ASP A 567 -11.59 9.38 -23.74
C ASP A 567 -12.15 8.73 -22.46
N TYR A 568 -13.11 9.40 -21.81
CA TYR A 568 -13.74 8.97 -20.56
C TYR A 568 -15.18 8.50 -20.78
N TRP A 569 -15.58 7.42 -20.09
CA TRP A 569 -16.90 6.81 -20.18
C TRP A 569 -17.15 5.89 -18.98
N LEU A 570 -18.41 5.68 -18.58
CA LEU A 570 -18.77 4.77 -17.48
C LEU A 570 -18.83 3.31 -17.94
N GLU A 571 -18.32 2.37 -17.12
CA GLU A 571 -18.49 0.91 -17.33
C GLU A 571 -19.63 0.40 -16.44
N LEU A 572 -20.62 -0.27 -17.03
CA LEU A 572 -21.85 -0.70 -16.34
C LEU A 572 -21.78 -2.20 -15.99
N GLY A 573 -21.83 -2.51 -14.71
CA GLY A 573 -21.99 -3.86 -14.16
C GLY A 573 -23.46 -4.23 -14.07
N HIS A 574 -23.88 -5.22 -14.86
CA HIS A 574 -25.29 -5.55 -15.07
C HIS A 574 -25.76 -6.78 -14.29
N ASN A 575 -27.00 -6.71 -13.77
CA ASN A 575 -27.72 -7.81 -13.12
C ASN A 575 -29.01 -8.15 -13.87
N GLY A 576 -28.97 -9.16 -14.75
CA GLY A 576 -30.08 -9.51 -15.63
C GLY A 576 -31.39 -9.85 -14.92
N ASN A 577 -31.35 -10.34 -13.68
CA ASN A 577 -32.54 -10.60 -12.89
C ASN A 577 -33.34 -9.33 -12.59
N GLY A 578 -32.67 -8.18 -12.39
CA GLY A 578 -33.34 -6.89 -12.15
C GLY A 578 -34.16 -6.40 -13.36
N ASN A 579 -33.77 -6.77 -14.57
CA ASN A 579 -34.58 -6.57 -15.78
C ASN A 579 -35.80 -7.52 -15.77
N LEU A 580 -35.61 -8.79 -15.41
CA LEU A 580 -36.71 -9.76 -15.39
C LEU A 580 -37.74 -9.49 -14.29
N ILE A 581 -37.32 -9.11 -13.08
CA ILE A 581 -38.23 -8.67 -11.99
C ILE A 581 -39.17 -7.56 -12.49
N ASN A 582 -38.64 -6.59 -13.24
CA ASN A 582 -39.45 -5.49 -13.78
C ASN A 582 -40.31 -5.93 -14.98
N ALA A 583 -39.83 -6.89 -15.78
CA ALA A 583 -40.59 -7.46 -16.89
C ALA A 583 -41.80 -8.30 -16.42
N THR A 584 -41.63 -9.16 -15.43
CA THR A 584 -42.69 -10.05 -14.91
C THR A 584 -43.73 -9.29 -14.10
N ILE A 585 -43.31 -8.37 -13.22
CA ILE A 585 -44.23 -7.46 -12.51
C ILE A 585 -45.01 -6.58 -13.51
N GLY A 586 -44.42 -6.23 -14.65
CA GLY A 586 -45.08 -5.49 -15.74
C GLY A 586 -45.99 -6.33 -16.65
N ASP A 587 -45.98 -7.67 -16.55
CA ASP A 587 -46.62 -8.56 -17.52
C ASP A 587 -48.12 -8.74 -17.30
N THR A 588 -48.87 -7.73 -17.72
CA THR A 588 -50.33 -7.75 -17.79
C THR A 588 -50.93 -8.70 -18.85
N ARG A 589 -50.12 -9.57 -19.49
CA ARG A 589 -50.52 -10.36 -20.66
C ARG A 589 -50.05 -11.82 -20.69
N SER A 590 -49.32 -12.31 -19.68
CA SER A 590 -48.75 -13.66 -19.64
C SER A 590 -47.85 -13.98 -20.86
N ILE A 591 -46.99 -13.02 -21.19
CA ILE A 591 -45.90 -13.09 -22.17
C ILE A 591 -44.66 -13.75 -21.56
N CYS A 592 -44.46 -13.59 -20.25
CA CYS A 592 -43.37 -14.18 -19.49
C CYS A 592 -43.67 -15.65 -19.16
N ASN A 593 -42.69 -16.50 -19.47
CA ASN A 593 -42.63 -17.90 -19.11
C ASN A 593 -41.13 -18.26 -18.98
N PRO A 594 -40.60 -18.49 -17.76
CA PRO A 594 -41.28 -18.40 -16.46
C PRO A 594 -41.96 -17.04 -16.22
N ASP A 595 -43.06 -17.05 -15.48
CA ASP A 595 -43.86 -15.88 -15.11
C ASP A 595 -43.33 -15.14 -13.87
N ASP A 596 -42.38 -15.76 -13.16
CA ASP A 596 -41.59 -15.17 -12.08
C ASP A 596 -40.14 -14.88 -12.51
N ALA A 597 -39.41 -14.15 -11.66
CA ALA A 597 -37.96 -13.96 -11.77
C ALA A 597 -37.22 -14.94 -10.82
N VAL A 598 -35.89 -14.85 -10.72
CA VAL A 598 -35.16 -15.60 -9.70
C VAL A 598 -35.28 -14.87 -8.36
N TYR A 599 -35.88 -15.52 -7.37
CA TYR A 599 -35.94 -15.05 -5.98
C TYR A 599 -35.28 -16.10 -5.07
N TRP A 600 -34.58 -15.63 -4.05
CA TRP A 600 -33.83 -16.45 -3.09
C TRP A 600 -33.80 -15.71 -1.75
N ASP A 601 -33.89 -16.43 -0.64
CA ASP A 601 -33.81 -15.84 0.69
C ASP A 601 -32.36 -15.71 1.15
N LEU A 602 -32.05 -14.58 1.81
CA LEU A 602 -30.73 -14.36 2.42
C LEU A 602 -30.59 -15.18 3.71
N ASP A 603 -29.95 -16.34 3.56
CA ASP A 603 -29.45 -17.14 4.68
C ASP A 603 -28.36 -16.37 5.46
N VAL A 604 -27.86 -16.92 6.58
CA VAL A 604 -26.84 -16.24 7.40
C VAL A 604 -25.56 -15.97 6.58
N GLN A 605 -25.35 -14.71 6.21
CA GLN A 605 -24.16 -14.29 5.44
C GLN A 605 -22.87 -14.65 6.17
N ALA A 606 -21.94 -15.28 5.45
CA ALA A 606 -20.60 -15.51 5.95
C ALA A 606 -19.79 -14.21 6.00
N PRO A 607 -18.91 -14.01 7.01
CA PRO A 607 -18.06 -12.83 7.10
C PRO A 607 -17.23 -12.59 5.83
N GLN A 608 -16.86 -11.33 5.59
CA GLN A 608 -15.89 -11.03 4.54
C GLN A 608 -14.55 -11.71 4.83
N GLU A 609 -13.87 -12.13 3.77
CA GLU A 609 -12.63 -12.91 3.76
C GLU A 609 -12.69 -14.27 4.49
N TRP A 610 -13.89 -14.76 4.80
CA TRP A 610 -14.07 -16.12 5.29
C TRP A 610 -13.78 -17.14 4.20
N ARG A 611 -12.70 -17.93 4.40
CA ARG A 611 -12.34 -19.03 3.50
C ARG A 611 -13.32 -20.19 3.66
N LYS A 612 -14.29 -20.28 2.74
CA LYS A 612 -15.30 -21.35 2.73
C LYS A 612 -14.65 -22.74 2.68
N PRO A 613 -15.12 -23.73 3.47
CA PRO A 613 -14.81 -25.14 3.26
C PRO A 613 -15.34 -25.62 1.91
N LEU A 614 -14.48 -26.23 1.09
CA LEU A 614 -14.86 -26.65 -0.27
C LEU A 614 -15.94 -27.75 -0.23
N GLY A 615 -16.90 -27.66 -1.13
CA GLY A 615 -18.02 -28.61 -1.24
C GLY A 615 -19.09 -28.50 -0.14
N THR A 616 -19.10 -27.42 0.66
CA THR A 616 -20.18 -27.14 1.64
C THR A 616 -21.13 -26.06 1.15
N GLY A 617 -21.99 -25.54 2.03
CA GLY A 617 -23.06 -24.60 1.68
C GLY A 617 -24.33 -25.32 1.23
N THR A 618 -25.35 -24.53 0.89
CA THR A 618 -26.66 -25.00 0.43
C THR A 618 -27.06 -24.16 -0.78
N ASP A 619 -27.69 -24.77 -1.79
CA ASP A 619 -28.29 -24.02 -2.90
C ASP A 619 -29.49 -23.21 -2.37
N VAL A 620 -29.52 -21.90 -2.66
CA VAL A 620 -30.61 -20.97 -2.30
C VAL A 620 -31.42 -20.53 -3.52
N TRP A 621 -30.86 -20.67 -4.73
CA TRP A 621 -31.60 -20.49 -5.98
C TRP A 621 -32.65 -21.60 -6.18
N PRO A 622 -33.88 -21.27 -6.63
CA PRO A 622 -34.95 -22.26 -6.79
C PRO A 622 -34.59 -23.41 -7.75
N ALA A 623 -35.06 -24.61 -7.42
CA ALA A 623 -34.66 -25.86 -8.10
C ALA A 623 -35.30 -26.07 -9.50
N ASP A 624 -36.19 -25.19 -9.94
CA ASP A 624 -36.72 -25.14 -11.30
C ASP A 624 -35.92 -24.21 -12.22
N LYS A 625 -35.16 -23.27 -11.65
CA LYS A 625 -34.35 -22.27 -12.37
C LYS A 625 -32.98 -22.84 -12.77
N GLU A 626 -32.99 -23.93 -13.53
CA GLU A 626 -31.78 -24.64 -13.99
C GLU A 626 -31.19 -24.06 -15.29
N VAL A 627 -32.04 -23.53 -16.18
CA VAL A 627 -31.61 -22.96 -17.47
C VAL A 627 -32.36 -21.65 -17.74
N TYR A 628 -31.62 -20.63 -18.17
CA TYR A 628 -32.21 -19.35 -18.59
C TYR A 628 -33.16 -19.55 -19.77
N SER A 629 -34.46 -19.31 -19.54
CA SER A 629 -35.54 -19.75 -20.43
C SER A 629 -36.54 -18.65 -20.83
N TRP A 630 -36.54 -17.50 -20.15
CA TRP A 630 -37.41 -16.36 -20.48
C TRP A 630 -37.23 -15.89 -21.94
N SER A 631 -38.34 -15.54 -22.58
CA SER A 631 -38.33 -15.07 -23.97
C SER A 631 -37.80 -13.65 -24.12
N SER A 632 -37.22 -13.32 -25.28
CA SER A 632 -36.86 -11.93 -25.61
C SER A 632 -38.07 -10.99 -25.60
N THR A 633 -39.29 -11.51 -25.80
CA THR A 633 -40.52 -10.71 -25.71
C THR A 633 -40.86 -10.35 -24.26
N CYS A 634 -40.55 -11.23 -23.30
CA CYS A 634 -40.64 -10.96 -21.87
C CYS A 634 -39.57 -9.96 -21.42
N ALA A 635 -38.27 -10.23 -21.65
CA ALA A 635 -37.18 -9.37 -21.17
C ALA A 635 -37.24 -7.91 -21.71
N LEU A 636 -37.89 -7.71 -22.86
CA LEU A 636 -38.12 -6.39 -23.48
C LEU A 636 -39.47 -5.73 -23.09
N LEU A 637 -40.17 -6.24 -22.07
CA LEU A 637 -41.28 -5.53 -21.41
C LEU A 637 -40.75 -4.38 -20.54
N ASP A 638 -39.64 -4.59 -19.81
CA ASP A 638 -38.94 -3.53 -19.08
C ASP A 638 -38.29 -2.53 -20.06
N PRO A 639 -38.70 -1.24 -20.06
CA PRO A 639 -38.13 -0.22 -20.94
C PRO A 639 -36.64 0.05 -20.68
N PHE A 640 -36.14 -0.21 -19.47
CA PHE A 640 -34.75 0.06 -19.10
C PHE A 640 -33.80 -0.96 -19.75
N GLY A 641 -34.04 -2.27 -19.59
CA GLY A 641 -33.29 -3.29 -20.32
C GLY A 641 -33.40 -3.13 -21.84
N LYS A 642 -34.60 -2.76 -22.34
CA LYS A 642 -34.84 -2.50 -23.75
C LYS A 642 -34.04 -1.32 -24.33
N TRP A 643 -33.67 -0.32 -23.54
CA TRP A 643 -32.88 0.83 -23.99
C TRP A 643 -31.52 0.40 -24.58
N PHE A 644 -30.94 -0.68 -24.06
CA PHE A 644 -29.66 -1.23 -24.50
C PHE A 644 -29.73 -2.01 -25.83
N THR A 645 -30.92 -2.36 -26.35
CA THR A 645 -31.01 -2.98 -27.69
C THR A 645 -30.74 -1.99 -28.83
N ASN A 646 -30.68 -0.68 -28.52
CA ASN A 646 -30.30 0.35 -29.49
C ASN A 646 -28.77 0.49 -29.51
N THR A 647 -28.14 0.06 -30.60
CA THR A 647 -26.68 0.11 -30.82
C THR A 647 -26.07 1.50 -30.65
N ASN A 648 -26.82 2.59 -30.86
CA ASN A 648 -26.33 3.96 -30.64
C ASN A 648 -26.32 4.37 -29.16
N ASN A 649 -27.16 3.74 -28.34
CA ASN A 649 -27.29 3.97 -26.90
C ASN A 649 -26.32 3.07 -26.14
N LEU A 650 -26.27 1.78 -26.49
CA LEU A 650 -25.32 0.79 -25.97
C LEU A 650 -23.88 1.30 -26.05
N ASN A 651 -23.44 1.72 -27.24
CA ASN A 651 -22.05 2.15 -27.49
C ASN A 651 -21.68 3.54 -26.92
N LYS A 652 -22.39 4.02 -25.90
CA LYS A 652 -22.01 5.18 -25.08
C LYS A 652 -21.27 4.77 -23.81
N PHE A 653 -21.43 3.53 -23.37
CA PHE A 653 -20.88 2.99 -22.14
C PHE A 653 -19.91 1.83 -22.43
N GLY A 654 -19.25 1.33 -21.39
CA GLY A 654 -18.75 -0.04 -21.35
C GLY A 654 -19.68 -0.94 -20.55
N HIS A 655 -19.49 -2.26 -20.66
CA HIS A 655 -20.42 -3.24 -20.11
C HIS A 655 -19.69 -4.46 -19.54
N ILE A 656 -20.16 -4.96 -18.39
CA ILE A 656 -19.65 -6.15 -17.71
C ILE A 656 -20.78 -6.88 -16.95
N SER A 657 -20.57 -8.16 -16.63
CA SER A 657 -21.45 -8.92 -15.75
C SER A 657 -21.20 -8.55 -14.28
N HIS A 658 -22.27 -8.31 -13.51
CA HIS A 658 -22.23 -8.19 -12.05
C HIS A 658 -22.89 -9.39 -11.33
N THR A 659 -22.87 -10.57 -11.97
CA THR A 659 -23.76 -11.73 -11.71
C THR A 659 -25.23 -11.48 -12.05
N PHE A 660 -26.06 -12.52 -12.13
CA PHE A 660 -27.44 -12.43 -12.60
C PHE A 660 -28.38 -11.82 -11.55
N SER A 661 -28.41 -12.38 -10.34
CA SER A 661 -29.35 -12.04 -9.27
C SER A 661 -28.70 -11.41 -8.04
N HIS A 662 -27.38 -11.12 -8.10
CA HIS A 662 -26.61 -10.47 -7.03
C HIS A 662 -26.56 -11.29 -5.73
N LEU A 663 -26.52 -12.63 -5.84
CA LEU A 663 -26.30 -13.53 -4.72
C LEU A 663 -24.93 -13.32 -4.07
N ASN A 664 -24.90 -13.19 -2.74
CA ASN A 664 -23.66 -13.13 -1.97
C ASN A 664 -22.87 -14.46 -2.11
N LEU A 665 -21.68 -14.37 -2.70
CA LEU A 665 -20.89 -15.53 -3.09
C LEU A 665 -20.00 -16.10 -1.96
N ASN A 666 -19.99 -15.56 -0.74
CA ASN A 666 -19.07 -16.02 0.32
C ASN A 666 -19.37 -17.46 0.80
N ASN A 667 -20.65 -17.85 0.94
CA ASN A 667 -21.05 -19.21 1.31
C ASN A 667 -21.77 -19.99 0.19
N CYS A 668 -21.99 -19.34 -0.95
CA CYS A 668 -22.64 -19.89 -2.14
C CYS A 668 -21.99 -21.21 -2.61
N THR A 669 -22.78 -22.13 -3.16
CA THR A 669 -22.29 -23.39 -3.73
C THR A 669 -21.65 -23.18 -5.11
N TYR A 670 -20.91 -24.18 -5.60
CA TYR A 670 -20.50 -24.21 -7.01
C TYR A 670 -21.71 -24.08 -7.95
N HIS A 671 -22.84 -24.70 -7.56
CA HIS A 671 -24.02 -24.78 -8.41
C HIS A 671 -24.68 -23.41 -8.60
N ASP A 672 -24.94 -22.69 -7.52
CA ASP A 672 -25.54 -21.36 -7.57
C ASP A 672 -24.57 -20.33 -8.18
N ALA A 673 -23.27 -20.37 -7.84
CA ALA A 673 -22.26 -19.51 -8.45
C ALA A 673 -22.13 -19.73 -9.97
N LYS A 674 -22.33 -20.97 -10.45
CA LYS A 674 -22.41 -21.29 -11.87
C LYS A 674 -23.68 -20.72 -12.51
N ARG A 675 -24.85 -20.91 -11.87
CA ARG A 675 -26.14 -20.38 -12.38
C ARG A 675 -26.11 -18.86 -12.48
N GLU A 676 -25.55 -18.17 -11.48
CA GLU A 676 -25.31 -16.73 -11.45
C GLU A 676 -24.53 -16.19 -12.67
N ILE A 677 -23.53 -16.93 -13.18
CA ILE A 677 -22.78 -16.54 -14.37
C ILE A 677 -23.51 -16.94 -15.66
N GLN A 678 -23.99 -18.18 -15.75
CA GLN A 678 -24.61 -18.70 -16.97
C GLN A 678 -25.89 -17.93 -17.35
N PHE A 679 -26.71 -17.56 -16.36
CA PHE A 679 -27.93 -16.80 -16.59
C PHE A 679 -27.62 -15.35 -17.02
N ASN A 680 -26.61 -14.71 -16.43
CA ASN A 680 -26.25 -13.35 -16.82
C ASN A 680 -25.60 -13.30 -18.21
N GLN A 681 -24.74 -14.27 -18.55
CA GLN A 681 -24.20 -14.42 -19.91
C GLN A 681 -25.31 -14.65 -20.95
N ALA A 682 -26.31 -15.48 -20.62
CA ALA A 682 -27.48 -15.71 -21.49
C ALA A 682 -28.34 -14.44 -21.67
N TRP A 683 -28.62 -13.72 -20.58
CA TRP A 683 -29.39 -12.46 -20.61
C TRP A 683 -28.66 -11.34 -21.36
N LEU A 684 -27.37 -11.10 -21.07
CA LEU A 684 -26.52 -10.11 -21.78
C LEU A 684 -26.57 -10.34 -23.30
N LYS A 685 -26.50 -11.61 -23.71
CA LYS A 685 -26.59 -12.05 -25.11
C LYS A 685 -27.99 -11.93 -25.72
N GLN A 686 -29.04 -12.09 -24.92
CA GLN A 686 -30.44 -11.92 -25.33
C GLN A 686 -30.79 -10.45 -25.59
N ILE A 687 -30.37 -9.53 -24.72
CA ILE A 687 -30.52 -8.08 -24.92
C ILE A 687 -29.56 -7.57 -26.01
N GLY A 688 -28.41 -8.22 -26.18
CA GLY A 688 -27.39 -7.86 -27.18
C GLY A 688 -26.27 -6.96 -26.64
N ILE A 689 -26.16 -6.84 -25.31
CA ILE A 689 -25.09 -6.10 -24.61
C ILE A 689 -23.73 -6.75 -24.88
N ASP A 690 -23.69 -8.07 -25.11
CA ASP A 690 -22.52 -8.84 -25.54
C ASP A 690 -21.86 -8.35 -26.85
N LYS A 691 -22.55 -7.48 -27.62
CA LYS A 691 -22.09 -6.91 -28.89
C LYS A 691 -21.66 -5.43 -28.77
N ALA A 692 -21.55 -4.89 -27.56
CA ALA A 692 -21.02 -3.55 -27.35
C ALA A 692 -19.53 -3.46 -27.76
N LYS A 693 -19.09 -2.30 -28.26
CA LYS A 693 -17.69 -2.00 -28.60
C LYS A 693 -16.74 -2.07 -27.40
N ARG A 694 -17.28 -1.94 -26.19
CA ARG A 694 -16.60 -1.93 -24.89
C ARG A 694 -17.32 -2.95 -24.00
N PHE A 695 -16.92 -4.22 -24.08
CA PHE A 695 -17.54 -5.31 -23.32
C PHE A 695 -16.48 -6.22 -22.70
N THR A 696 -16.56 -6.41 -21.39
CA THR A 696 -15.74 -7.39 -20.67
C THR A 696 -16.46 -8.73 -20.65
N ALA A 697 -16.05 -9.66 -21.53
CA ALA A 697 -16.67 -10.98 -21.66
C ALA A 697 -16.09 -12.04 -20.70
N ASN A 698 -14.82 -11.89 -20.31
CA ASN A 698 -14.04 -12.86 -19.54
C ASN A 698 -13.76 -12.41 -18.09
N GLY A 699 -14.57 -11.48 -17.59
CA GLY A 699 -14.43 -10.93 -16.25
C GLY A 699 -15.77 -10.53 -15.65
N ILE A 700 -15.82 -10.39 -14.33
CA ILE A 700 -16.98 -9.88 -13.59
C ILE A 700 -16.60 -8.77 -12.62
N ILE A 701 -17.60 -7.99 -12.20
CA ILE A 701 -17.57 -7.37 -10.89
C ILE A 701 -18.27 -8.35 -9.93
N PRO A 702 -17.63 -8.85 -8.86
CA PRO A 702 -18.28 -9.75 -7.92
C PRO A 702 -19.29 -9.00 -7.04
N PRO A 703 -20.50 -9.53 -6.80
CA PRO A 703 -21.55 -8.87 -6.02
C PRO A 703 -21.04 -8.60 -4.60
N GLN A 704 -21.13 -7.36 -4.13
CA GLN A 704 -20.58 -6.90 -2.83
C GLN A 704 -19.08 -7.25 -2.59
N ILE A 705 -18.31 -7.49 -3.66
CA ILE A 705 -16.95 -8.05 -3.61
C ILE A 705 -16.89 -9.32 -2.74
N THR A 706 -17.77 -10.27 -3.04
CA THR A 706 -17.89 -11.57 -2.34
C THR A 706 -17.35 -12.72 -3.19
N GLY A 707 -17.15 -13.89 -2.58
CA GLY A 707 -16.71 -15.11 -3.25
C GLY A 707 -15.21 -15.23 -3.50
N LEU A 708 -14.42 -14.17 -3.29
CA LEU A 708 -12.95 -14.17 -3.46
C LEU A 708 -12.22 -15.14 -2.52
N TYR A 709 -12.91 -15.68 -1.52
CA TYR A 709 -12.43 -16.67 -0.55
C TYR A 709 -13.24 -17.98 -0.58
N ASN A 710 -14.07 -18.16 -1.61
CA ASN A 710 -14.86 -19.35 -1.86
C ASN A 710 -14.32 -20.07 -3.10
N GLY A 711 -13.52 -21.12 -2.88
CA GLY A 711 -12.92 -21.89 -3.98
C GLY A 711 -13.94 -22.55 -4.91
N ASP A 712 -15.11 -22.96 -4.39
CA ASP A 712 -16.19 -23.51 -5.19
C ASP A 712 -16.77 -22.47 -6.16
N SER A 713 -16.95 -21.23 -5.68
CA SER A 713 -17.40 -20.10 -6.50
C SER A 713 -16.34 -19.69 -7.51
N LEU A 714 -15.08 -19.51 -7.10
CA LEU A 714 -13.97 -19.18 -8.00
C LEU A 714 -13.80 -20.22 -9.12
N GLN A 715 -13.97 -21.52 -8.82
CA GLN A 715 -13.99 -22.56 -9.85
C GLN A 715 -15.20 -22.39 -10.78
N ALA A 716 -16.41 -22.17 -10.24
CA ALA A 716 -17.60 -21.93 -11.07
C ALA A 716 -17.48 -20.69 -11.97
N LEU A 717 -16.78 -19.64 -11.53
CA LEU A 717 -16.43 -18.49 -12.36
C LEU A 717 -15.54 -18.92 -13.54
N THR A 718 -14.41 -19.59 -13.27
CA THR A 718 -13.44 -19.98 -14.30
C THR A 718 -13.97 -21.05 -15.27
N ASP A 719 -14.77 -22.01 -14.80
CA ASP A 719 -15.45 -23.00 -15.65
C ASP A 719 -16.42 -22.34 -16.66
N ASN A 720 -16.84 -21.09 -16.42
CA ASN A 720 -17.67 -20.28 -17.32
C ASN A 720 -16.90 -19.14 -18.01
N GLY A 721 -15.57 -19.24 -18.07
CA GLY A 721 -14.70 -18.34 -18.84
C GLY A 721 -14.33 -17.03 -18.14
N ILE A 722 -14.64 -16.88 -16.85
CA ILE A 722 -14.24 -15.73 -16.04
C ILE A 722 -12.82 -15.94 -15.52
N LEU A 723 -11.89 -15.09 -15.94
CA LEU A 723 -10.46 -15.16 -15.63
C LEU A 723 -9.99 -14.03 -14.72
N HIS A 724 -10.79 -12.97 -14.60
CA HIS A 724 -10.49 -11.82 -13.74
C HIS A 724 -11.74 -11.22 -13.10
N CYS A 725 -11.53 -10.55 -11.96
CA CYS A 725 -12.53 -9.77 -11.26
C CYS A 725 -11.89 -8.54 -10.60
N VAL A 726 -12.70 -7.70 -9.95
CA VAL A 726 -12.22 -6.62 -9.08
C VAL A 726 -12.30 -7.00 -7.60
N GLY A 727 -11.41 -6.43 -6.80
CA GLY A 727 -11.38 -6.49 -5.34
C GLY A 727 -11.92 -5.20 -4.70
N ASP A 728 -11.40 -4.87 -3.52
CA ASP A 728 -11.73 -3.68 -2.73
C ASP A 728 -10.49 -3.20 -1.97
N ASN A 729 -10.00 -2.01 -2.31
CA ASN A 729 -8.79 -1.44 -1.73
C ASN A 729 -8.91 -1.09 -0.23
N THR A 730 -10.12 -1.10 0.35
CA THR A 730 -10.32 -0.99 1.81
C THR A 730 -10.06 -2.31 2.55
N ARG A 731 -10.02 -3.44 1.82
CA ARG A 731 -9.77 -4.79 2.31
C ARG A 731 -8.40 -5.28 1.82
N PRO A 732 -7.32 -5.17 2.63
CA PRO A 732 -5.96 -5.52 2.21
C PRO A 732 -5.82 -6.93 1.63
N GLN A 733 -6.62 -7.88 2.11
CA GLN A 733 -6.67 -9.28 1.65
C GLN A 733 -7.15 -9.45 0.20
N THR A 734 -7.73 -8.43 -0.43
CA THR A 734 -8.10 -8.46 -1.87
C THR A 734 -7.03 -7.83 -2.77
N ARG A 735 -5.95 -7.28 -2.19
CA ARG A 735 -4.86 -6.58 -2.89
C ARG A 735 -3.62 -7.46 -2.99
N ASN A 736 -2.71 -7.11 -3.90
CA ASN A 736 -1.39 -7.71 -3.94
C ASN A 736 -0.55 -7.20 -2.74
N PRO A 737 0.09 -8.08 -1.95
CA PRO A 737 0.86 -7.66 -0.77
C PRO A 737 2.21 -7.04 -1.10
N ASP A 738 2.81 -7.40 -2.24
CA ASP A 738 4.17 -7.03 -2.63
C ASP A 738 4.22 -5.67 -3.35
N SER A 739 3.16 -5.34 -4.12
CA SER A 739 3.12 -4.13 -4.96
C SER A 739 1.71 -3.64 -5.22
N VAL A 740 1.45 -2.37 -4.91
CA VAL A 740 0.20 -1.66 -5.24
C VAL A 740 -0.03 -1.46 -6.74
N TYR A 741 0.94 -1.82 -7.59
CA TYR A 741 0.83 -1.74 -9.06
C TYR A 741 0.57 -3.10 -9.71
N TRP A 742 0.39 -4.16 -8.92
CA TRP A 742 0.16 -5.53 -9.38
C TRP A 742 -1.25 -6.01 -9.00
N PRO A 743 -1.86 -6.93 -9.77
CA PRO A 743 -3.08 -7.60 -9.34
C PRO A 743 -2.76 -8.64 -8.26
N LEU A 744 -3.73 -8.95 -7.41
CA LEU A 744 -3.66 -10.16 -6.59
C LEU A 744 -3.96 -11.36 -7.49
N ILE A 745 -3.10 -12.38 -7.47
CA ILE A 745 -3.39 -13.67 -8.09
C ILE A 745 -3.84 -14.61 -6.97
N THR A 746 -5.08 -15.08 -7.04
CA THR A 746 -5.62 -16.03 -6.06
C THR A 746 -4.78 -17.31 -6.00
N ASN A 747 -4.69 -17.91 -4.82
CA ASN A 747 -4.01 -19.20 -4.62
C ASN A 747 -4.85 -20.13 -3.73
N PHE A 748 -4.61 -21.44 -3.85
CA PHE A 748 -5.41 -22.46 -3.17
C PHE A 748 -5.33 -22.38 -1.63
N ALA A 749 -4.21 -21.92 -1.07
CA ALA A 749 -4.04 -21.84 0.38
C ALA A 749 -4.96 -20.76 0.98
N THR A 750 -4.93 -19.53 0.46
CA THR A 750 -5.77 -18.44 0.96
C THR A 750 -7.20 -18.47 0.41
N ASN A 751 -7.37 -18.62 -0.90
CA ASN A 751 -8.66 -18.40 -1.58
C ASN A 751 -9.46 -19.69 -1.85
N GLY A 752 -8.84 -20.86 -1.70
CA GLY A 752 -9.45 -22.16 -2.05
C GLY A 752 -9.44 -22.51 -3.54
N PHE A 753 -9.03 -21.59 -4.40
CA PHE A 753 -8.81 -21.77 -5.84
C PHE A 753 -7.59 -20.95 -6.26
N ALA A 754 -6.97 -21.26 -7.40
CA ALA A 754 -5.74 -20.60 -7.86
C ALA A 754 -5.86 -20.08 -9.30
N GLY A 755 -5.34 -18.87 -9.55
CA GLY A 755 -5.19 -18.31 -10.89
C GLY A 755 -6.25 -17.29 -11.33
N MET A 756 -7.34 -17.10 -10.58
CA MET A 756 -8.22 -15.93 -10.77
C MET A 756 -7.44 -14.65 -10.47
N VAL A 757 -7.52 -13.66 -11.38
CA VAL A 757 -6.84 -12.36 -11.27
C VAL A 757 -7.78 -11.35 -10.61
N VAL A 758 -7.39 -10.82 -9.44
CA VAL A 758 -8.15 -9.79 -8.72
C VAL A 758 -7.48 -8.43 -8.95
N ILE A 759 -8.17 -7.57 -9.67
CA ILE A 759 -7.78 -6.19 -9.98
C ILE A 759 -8.11 -5.32 -8.75
N PRO A 760 -7.18 -4.52 -8.22
CA PRO A 760 -7.47 -3.61 -7.11
C PRO A 760 -8.49 -2.53 -7.54
N ARG A 761 -9.40 -2.12 -6.65
CA ARG A 761 -10.48 -1.14 -6.94
C ARG A 761 -10.67 -0.20 -5.75
N PHE A 762 -10.70 1.11 -5.97
CA PHE A 762 -10.97 2.11 -4.93
C PHE A 762 -12.46 2.21 -4.60
N ALA A 763 -12.78 2.26 -3.30
CA ALA A 763 -14.04 2.80 -2.80
C ALA A 763 -13.97 4.34 -2.73
N SER A 764 -15.14 4.98 -2.68
CA SER A 764 -15.31 6.44 -2.54
C SER A 764 -16.34 6.76 -1.45
N ARG A 765 -16.44 8.02 -1.00
CA ARG A 765 -17.53 8.51 -0.11
C ARG A 765 -18.84 8.79 -0.86
N ILE A 766 -18.99 8.21 -2.06
CA ILE A 766 -20.22 8.16 -2.83
C ILE A 766 -20.80 6.75 -2.67
N TYR A 767 -21.58 6.55 -1.60
CA TYR A 767 -21.97 5.22 -1.14
C TYR A 767 -23.04 4.55 -2.02
N PHE A 768 -23.06 3.22 -2.05
CA PHE A 768 -23.87 2.40 -2.97
C PHE A 768 -25.38 2.70 -2.91
N ASN A 769 -25.84 2.88 -1.68
CA ASN A 769 -27.16 3.19 -1.17
C ASN A 769 -27.51 4.70 -1.20
N CYS A 770 -26.76 5.53 -1.94
CA CYS A 770 -27.03 6.96 -2.04
C CYS A 770 -27.25 7.50 -3.45
N HIS A 771 -28.29 8.34 -3.57
CA HIS A 771 -28.73 8.98 -4.81
C HIS A 771 -28.69 10.52 -4.77
N THR A 772 -28.68 11.12 -3.56
CA THR A 772 -28.61 12.57 -3.34
C THR A 772 -27.33 13.01 -2.62
N PRO A 773 -26.91 14.28 -2.77
CA PRO A 773 -25.79 14.85 -2.00
C PRO A 773 -25.98 14.79 -0.49
N MET A 774 -27.23 14.98 0.00
CA MET A 774 -27.55 14.91 1.43
C MET A 774 -27.37 13.49 1.97
N CYS A 775 -27.78 12.47 1.21
CA CYS A 775 -27.62 11.07 1.61
C CYS A 775 -26.15 10.72 1.87
N THR A 776 -25.29 10.96 0.88
CA THR A 776 -23.88 10.56 0.96
C THR A 776 -23.08 11.42 1.94
N LEU A 777 -23.55 12.65 2.22
CA LEU A 777 -23.04 13.49 3.31
C LEU A 777 -23.40 12.93 4.69
N LEU A 778 -24.67 12.58 4.93
CA LEU A 778 -25.13 12.03 6.21
C LEU A 778 -24.47 10.70 6.53
N GLU A 779 -24.34 9.80 5.54
CA GLU A 779 -23.66 8.53 5.72
C GLU A 779 -22.16 8.72 6.01
N TRP A 780 -21.50 9.71 5.39
CA TRP A 780 -20.11 10.06 5.72
C TRP A 780 -19.94 10.68 7.11
N ILE A 781 -20.92 11.42 7.61
CA ILE A 781 -20.92 11.96 8.98
C ILE A 781 -21.16 10.84 10.01
N ASN A 782 -22.06 9.89 9.72
CA ASN A 782 -22.48 8.87 10.68
C ASN A 782 -21.57 7.63 10.70
N THR A 783 -20.91 7.28 9.59
CA THR A 783 -20.08 6.06 9.47
C THR A 783 -18.57 6.35 9.46
N SER A 784 -18.18 7.62 9.58
CA SER A 784 -16.79 8.09 9.40
C SER A 784 -16.58 9.42 10.12
N ALA A 785 -15.34 9.93 10.12
CA ALA A 785 -15.02 11.27 10.65
C ALA A 785 -15.49 12.41 9.71
N GLY A 786 -16.74 12.37 9.25
CA GLY A 786 -17.31 13.33 8.32
C GLY A 786 -17.67 14.66 8.96
N THR A 787 -17.32 15.77 8.31
CA THR A 787 -17.58 17.12 8.81
C THR A 787 -17.83 18.12 7.67
N GLY A 788 -18.81 19.01 7.86
CA GLY A 788 -19.13 20.08 6.91
C GLY A 788 -20.28 19.72 5.96
N ASP A 789 -20.14 20.11 4.68
CA ASP A 789 -21.14 19.91 3.64
C ASP A 789 -20.68 18.94 2.51
N PHE A 790 -21.45 18.83 1.44
CA PHE A 790 -21.08 18.02 0.27
C PHE A 790 -19.83 18.55 -0.46
N ASN A 791 -19.52 19.85 -0.38
CA ASN A 791 -18.27 20.41 -0.90
C ASN A 791 -17.07 20.00 -0.02
N ASN A 792 -17.26 19.88 1.30
CA ASN A 792 -16.24 19.29 2.19
C ASN A 792 -15.99 17.81 1.86
N LEU A 793 -17.04 17.03 1.59
CA LEU A 793 -16.90 15.64 1.13
C LEU A 793 -16.15 15.57 -0.21
N LEU A 794 -16.59 16.35 -1.22
CA LEU A 794 -15.94 16.41 -2.52
C LEU A 794 -14.49 16.91 -2.44
N LYS A 795 -14.14 17.80 -1.49
CA LYS A 795 -12.75 18.20 -1.23
C LYS A 795 -11.89 16.99 -0.82
N VAL A 796 -12.38 16.13 0.07
CA VAL A 796 -11.65 14.93 0.52
C VAL A 796 -11.54 13.90 -0.60
N GLU A 797 -12.60 13.70 -1.38
CA GLU A 797 -12.59 12.84 -2.58
C GLU A 797 -11.59 13.32 -3.64
N ARG A 798 -11.52 14.64 -3.87
CA ARG A 798 -10.51 15.27 -4.74
C ARG A 798 -9.10 14.98 -4.26
N GLU A 799 -8.82 15.31 -3.00
CA GLU A 799 -7.45 15.24 -2.44
C GLU A 799 -6.94 13.80 -2.32
N SER A 800 -7.83 12.83 -2.12
CA SER A 800 -7.48 11.39 -2.14
C SER A 800 -7.40 10.80 -3.55
N SER A 801 -8.37 11.05 -4.43
CA SER A 801 -8.42 10.43 -5.75
C SER A 801 -7.45 11.06 -6.75
N VAL A 802 -7.26 12.39 -6.73
CA VAL A 802 -6.23 13.03 -7.57
C VAL A 802 -4.84 12.58 -7.11
N ARG A 803 -4.61 12.37 -5.81
CA ARG A 803 -3.37 11.75 -5.31
C ARG A 803 -3.14 10.35 -5.89
N ASN A 804 -4.17 9.50 -5.93
CA ASN A 804 -4.06 8.16 -6.54
C ASN A 804 -3.65 8.23 -8.02
N LEU A 805 -4.29 9.13 -8.80
CA LEU A 805 -3.99 9.34 -10.21
C LEU A 805 -2.58 9.90 -10.44
N LEU A 806 -2.11 10.82 -9.58
CA LEU A 806 -0.73 11.32 -9.59
C LEU A 806 0.28 10.22 -9.21
N ALA A 807 -0.06 9.36 -8.25
CA ALA A 807 0.71 8.16 -7.90
C ALA A 807 0.66 7.05 -8.98
N LEU A 808 0.03 7.32 -10.13
CA LEU A 808 -0.16 6.42 -11.29
C LEU A 808 -0.85 5.09 -10.96
N GLN A 809 -1.56 5.02 -9.82
CA GLN A 809 -2.40 3.89 -9.47
C GLN A 809 -3.61 3.91 -10.41
N SER A 810 -3.72 2.86 -11.21
CA SER A 810 -4.64 2.76 -12.36
C SER A 810 -5.93 2.01 -12.00
N ASP A 811 -6.07 1.66 -10.73
CA ASP A 811 -7.17 0.95 -10.10
C ASP A 811 -8.53 1.64 -10.44
N PRO A 812 -9.55 0.91 -10.92
CA PRO A 812 -10.91 1.46 -11.07
C PRO A 812 -11.48 2.02 -9.76
N TYR A 813 -12.53 2.82 -9.88
CA TYR A 813 -13.33 3.35 -8.78
C TYR A 813 -14.73 2.73 -8.79
N MET A 814 -15.22 2.40 -7.59
CA MET A 814 -16.51 1.77 -7.32
C MET A 814 -17.61 2.82 -7.11
N PHE A 815 -18.69 2.69 -7.88
CA PHE A 815 -19.99 3.36 -7.73
C PHE A 815 -21.09 2.34 -8.04
N HIS A 816 -22.34 2.69 -7.78
CA HIS A 816 -23.51 1.81 -7.99
C HIS A 816 -24.64 2.58 -8.67
N GLN A 817 -25.66 1.88 -9.18
CA GLN A 817 -26.71 2.48 -10.03
C GLN A 817 -27.38 3.72 -9.40
N ALA A 818 -27.62 3.74 -8.08
CA ALA A 818 -28.21 4.89 -7.38
C ALA A 818 -27.36 6.17 -7.52
N ASN A 819 -26.03 6.04 -7.64
CA ASN A 819 -25.12 7.17 -7.82
C ASN A 819 -25.25 7.85 -9.19
N MET A 820 -25.88 7.18 -10.18
CA MET A 820 -26.28 7.73 -11.48
C MET A 820 -27.66 8.41 -11.46
N TYR A 821 -28.36 8.49 -10.33
CA TYR A 821 -29.63 9.20 -10.28
C TYR A 821 -29.46 10.70 -10.60
N THR A 822 -30.25 11.23 -11.54
CA THR A 822 -30.26 12.65 -11.92
C THR A 822 -31.63 13.28 -11.77
N THR A 823 -32.70 12.52 -12.08
CA THR A 823 -34.01 13.07 -12.40
C THR A 823 -34.59 13.92 -11.26
N GLY A 824 -34.47 13.46 -10.00
CA GLY A 824 -34.92 14.18 -8.82
C GLY A 824 -33.89 15.10 -8.14
N ASN A 825 -32.62 15.07 -8.55
CA ASN A 825 -31.56 15.87 -7.91
C ASN A 825 -31.64 17.35 -8.27
N ASP A 826 -31.22 18.24 -7.36
CA ASP A 826 -31.17 19.67 -7.64
C ASP A 826 -30.10 20.06 -8.69
N ILE A 827 -30.21 21.28 -9.20
CA ILE A 827 -29.16 21.89 -10.01
C ILE A 827 -28.02 22.33 -9.07
N MET A 828 -26.80 21.90 -9.38
CA MET A 828 -25.60 22.26 -8.62
C MET A 828 -24.49 22.78 -9.55
N THR A 829 -23.55 23.50 -8.94
CA THR A 829 -22.36 24.03 -9.61
C THR A 829 -21.12 23.30 -9.10
N ILE A 830 -20.45 22.56 -9.98
CA ILE A 830 -19.17 21.88 -9.69
C ILE A 830 -18.11 22.47 -10.62
N GLY A 831 -17.25 23.32 -10.05
CA GLY A 831 -16.24 24.06 -10.79
C GLY A 831 -16.85 24.93 -11.89
N ASP A 832 -16.52 24.68 -13.16
CA ASP A 832 -17.04 25.46 -14.30
C ASP A 832 -18.43 25.01 -14.82
N GLN A 833 -19.01 23.92 -14.29
CA GLN A 833 -20.29 23.38 -14.74
C GLN A 833 -21.43 23.66 -13.78
N THR A 834 -22.56 24.18 -14.28
CA THR A 834 -23.82 24.29 -13.54
C THR A 834 -24.92 23.50 -14.26
N ARG A 835 -25.39 22.39 -13.67
CA ARG A 835 -26.45 21.54 -14.24
C ARG A 835 -27.09 20.67 -13.17
N ARG A 836 -28.18 19.98 -13.53
CA ARG A 836 -28.66 18.80 -12.77
C ARG A 836 -27.61 17.71 -12.89
N MET A 837 -27.08 17.24 -11.76
CA MET A 837 -25.99 16.26 -11.68
C MET A 837 -26.39 15.04 -10.86
N SER A 838 -25.80 13.90 -11.21
CA SER A 838 -25.73 12.73 -10.33
C SER A 838 -24.52 12.84 -9.39
N LEU A 839 -24.42 11.93 -8.42
CA LEU A 839 -23.26 11.89 -7.53
C LEU A 839 -21.98 11.53 -8.28
N VAL A 840 -22.03 10.56 -9.21
CA VAL A 840 -20.86 10.19 -10.03
C VAL A 840 -20.46 11.30 -11.01
N MET A 841 -21.41 12.11 -11.52
CA MET A 841 -21.07 13.33 -12.26
C MET A 841 -20.27 14.31 -11.39
N ALA A 842 -20.80 14.67 -10.22
CA ALA A 842 -20.19 15.68 -9.35
C ALA A 842 -18.79 15.26 -8.84
N TRP A 843 -18.62 13.99 -8.51
CA TRP A 843 -17.33 13.40 -8.14
C TRP A 843 -16.33 13.46 -9.30
N THR A 844 -16.74 13.02 -10.50
CA THR A 844 -15.85 12.98 -11.68
C THR A 844 -15.43 14.38 -12.12
N GLU A 845 -16.38 15.33 -12.18
CA GLU A 845 -16.08 16.74 -12.47
C GLU A 845 -15.04 17.28 -11.48
N THR A 846 -15.22 17.04 -10.18
CA THR A 846 -14.31 17.53 -9.13
C THR A 846 -12.87 17.05 -9.31
N ILE A 847 -12.67 15.80 -9.72
CA ILE A 847 -11.34 15.17 -9.87
C ILE A 847 -10.71 15.52 -11.22
N VAL A 848 -11.47 15.44 -12.31
CA VAL A 848 -10.98 15.74 -13.66
C VAL A 848 -10.60 17.22 -13.78
N GLN A 849 -11.42 18.14 -13.24
CA GLN A 849 -11.12 19.57 -13.26
C GLN A 849 -9.86 19.91 -12.44
N GLU A 850 -9.66 19.27 -11.28
CA GLU A 850 -8.42 19.48 -10.49
C GLU A 850 -7.18 18.92 -11.22
N LEU A 851 -7.28 17.73 -11.81
CA LEU A 851 -6.16 17.11 -12.52
C LEU A 851 -5.73 17.95 -13.75
N TYR A 852 -6.67 18.51 -14.52
CA TYR A 852 -6.34 19.40 -15.64
C TYR A 852 -6.00 20.85 -15.22
N ARG A 853 -6.30 21.24 -13.97
CA ARG A 853 -5.84 22.51 -13.40
C ARG A 853 -4.35 22.47 -13.05
N ILE A 854 -3.83 21.31 -12.62
CA ILE A 854 -2.45 21.15 -12.15
C ILE A 854 -1.54 20.40 -13.14
N THR A 855 -2.11 19.72 -14.14
CA THR A 855 -1.41 19.02 -15.23
C THR A 855 -2.05 19.31 -16.59
N SER A 856 -1.44 18.86 -17.68
CA SER A 856 -2.09 18.75 -19.00
C SER A 856 -2.02 17.32 -19.55
N TRP A 857 -2.30 16.35 -18.68
CA TRP A 857 -2.25 14.92 -18.99
C TRP A 857 -3.57 14.42 -19.60
N PRO A 858 -3.54 13.56 -20.64
CA PRO A 858 -4.73 12.88 -21.12
C PRO A 858 -5.27 11.89 -20.08
N VAL A 859 -6.58 11.75 -19.98
CA VAL A 859 -7.26 10.77 -19.11
C VAL A 859 -8.07 9.82 -19.98
N LYS A 860 -7.90 8.50 -19.79
CA LYS A 860 -8.66 7.49 -20.54
C LYS A 860 -9.40 6.54 -19.60
N THR A 861 -10.53 6.02 -20.05
CA THR A 861 -11.17 4.84 -19.44
C THR A 861 -10.85 3.60 -20.27
N GLN A 862 -10.60 2.48 -19.58
CA GLN A 862 -10.43 1.14 -20.13
C GLN A 862 -11.55 0.21 -19.67
N THR A 863 -11.83 -0.84 -20.43
CA THR A 863 -12.66 -1.96 -19.95
C THR A 863 -11.93 -2.74 -18.86
N GLN A 864 -12.64 -3.45 -17.99
CA GLN A 864 -11.99 -4.32 -17.00
C GLN A 864 -11.10 -5.39 -17.65
N ALA A 865 -11.42 -5.88 -18.86
CA ALA A 865 -10.55 -6.79 -19.62
C ALA A 865 -9.21 -6.14 -20.04
N GLU A 866 -9.23 -4.88 -20.47
CA GLU A 866 -8.03 -4.10 -20.73
C GLU A 866 -7.25 -3.81 -19.44
N MET A 867 -7.94 -3.58 -18.31
CA MET A 867 -7.29 -3.42 -17.00
C MET A 867 -6.61 -4.69 -16.51
N ALA A 868 -7.24 -5.86 -16.64
CA ALA A 868 -6.62 -7.15 -16.34
C ALA A 868 -5.31 -7.30 -17.14
N THR A 869 -5.37 -6.97 -18.43
CA THR A 869 -4.21 -6.98 -19.34
C THR A 869 -3.14 -5.98 -18.90
N TYR A 870 -3.52 -4.76 -18.51
CA TYR A 870 -2.60 -3.72 -18.03
C TYR A 870 -1.87 -4.12 -16.74
N PHE A 871 -2.60 -4.63 -15.75
CA PHE A 871 -2.05 -5.06 -14.46
C PHE A 871 -1.15 -6.30 -14.59
N LEU A 872 -1.56 -7.30 -15.39
CA LEU A 872 -0.72 -8.46 -15.69
C LEU A 872 0.53 -8.08 -16.49
N ALA A 873 0.42 -7.18 -17.47
CA ALA A 873 1.57 -6.69 -18.23
C ALA A 873 2.52 -5.86 -17.34
N ARG A 874 1.99 -5.05 -16.40
CA ARG A 874 2.81 -4.33 -15.41
C ARG A 874 3.62 -5.31 -14.55
N LYS A 875 2.99 -6.33 -13.97
CA LYS A 875 3.73 -7.36 -13.21
C LYS A 875 4.75 -8.10 -14.09
N THR A 876 4.34 -8.51 -15.29
CA THR A 876 5.21 -9.24 -16.23
C THR A 876 6.45 -8.43 -16.62
N VAL A 877 6.31 -7.12 -16.84
CA VAL A 877 7.45 -6.23 -17.10
C VAL A 877 8.33 -6.11 -15.85
N ASP A 878 7.77 -5.90 -14.66
CA ASP A 878 8.56 -5.79 -13.43
C ASP A 878 9.34 -7.09 -13.13
N ASP A 879 8.72 -8.26 -13.34
CA ASP A 879 9.33 -9.61 -13.20
C ASP A 879 10.52 -9.82 -14.17
N CYS A 880 10.55 -9.15 -15.32
CA CYS A 880 11.67 -9.19 -16.26
C CYS A 880 12.89 -8.34 -15.83
N THR A 881 12.74 -7.53 -14.76
CA THR A 881 13.70 -6.54 -14.25
C THR A 881 14.38 -5.72 -15.36
N PRO A 882 13.62 -4.87 -16.09
CA PRO A 882 14.11 -4.14 -17.24
C PRO A 882 15.04 -3.00 -16.83
N ASN A 883 16.05 -2.71 -17.64
CA ASN A 883 16.97 -1.60 -17.42
C ASN A 883 17.31 -0.90 -18.74
N LEU A 884 17.81 0.33 -18.64
CA LEU A 884 18.15 1.17 -19.79
C LEU A 884 19.51 1.83 -19.56
N SER A 885 20.34 1.92 -20.59
CA SER A 885 21.62 2.63 -20.55
C SER A 885 21.64 3.79 -21.54
N TYR A 886 21.96 4.99 -21.06
CA TYR A 886 22.14 6.21 -21.84
C TYR A 886 23.46 6.18 -22.63
N VAL A 887 23.44 6.50 -23.93
CA VAL A 887 24.64 6.60 -24.77
C VAL A 887 24.90 8.06 -25.16
N TRP A 888 25.95 8.64 -24.60
CA TRP A 888 26.33 10.04 -24.84
C TRP A 888 27.14 10.21 -26.14
N SER A 889 27.09 11.40 -26.72
CA SER A 889 27.92 11.79 -27.86
C SER A 889 29.41 11.80 -27.51
N GLN A 890 30.27 11.74 -28.54
CA GLN A 890 31.73 11.74 -28.39
C GLN A 890 32.26 12.99 -27.64
N ASP A 891 31.54 14.10 -27.67
CA ASP A 891 31.87 15.33 -26.94
C ASP A 891 31.17 15.45 -25.56
N GLY A 892 30.41 14.43 -25.14
CA GLY A 892 29.67 14.40 -23.89
C GLY A 892 28.45 15.32 -23.82
N LYS A 893 28.14 16.11 -24.86
CA LYS A 893 27.13 17.20 -24.76
C LYS A 893 25.69 16.77 -25.04
N SER A 894 25.45 15.58 -25.56
CA SER A 894 24.11 15.14 -25.95
C SER A 894 23.91 13.62 -25.83
N LEU A 895 22.76 13.21 -25.32
CA LEU A 895 22.27 11.84 -25.36
C LEU A 895 21.77 11.53 -26.78
N THR A 896 22.29 10.48 -27.40
CA THR A 896 22.08 10.16 -28.82
C THR A 896 21.24 8.90 -29.03
N SER A 897 21.40 7.91 -28.16
CA SER A 897 20.62 6.68 -28.16
C SER A 897 20.50 6.11 -26.75
N VAL A 898 19.60 5.14 -26.58
CA VAL A 898 19.45 4.36 -25.36
C VAL A 898 19.44 2.88 -25.69
N VAL A 899 20.10 2.08 -24.85
CA VAL A 899 20.12 0.61 -24.95
C VAL A 899 19.14 0.05 -23.93
N VAL A 900 18.20 -0.78 -24.38
CA VAL A 900 17.14 -1.39 -23.55
C VAL A 900 17.48 -2.85 -23.30
N THR A 901 17.40 -3.27 -22.04
CA THR A 901 17.79 -4.60 -21.56
C THR A 901 16.78 -5.15 -20.55
N ALA A 902 16.88 -6.44 -20.27
CA ALA A 902 16.14 -7.16 -19.22
C ALA A 902 16.89 -8.46 -18.90
N ASN A 903 16.43 -9.25 -17.94
CA ASN A 903 16.98 -10.60 -17.70
C ASN A 903 16.94 -11.44 -19.00
N GLY A 904 18.09 -11.99 -19.39
CA GLY A 904 18.27 -12.72 -20.65
C GLY A 904 18.08 -11.89 -21.94
N ASN A 905 17.87 -10.58 -21.84
CA ASN A 905 17.35 -9.72 -22.90
C ASN A 905 16.06 -10.28 -23.54
N THR A 906 15.15 -10.77 -22.72
CA THR A 906 13.83 -11.29 -23.12
C THR A 906 12.76 -10.80 -22.16
N CYS A 907 11.59 -10.43 -22.68
CA CYS A 907 10.40 -10.25 -21.86
C CYS A 907 9.14 -10.58 -22.69
N VAL A 908 8.14 -11.22 -22.06
CA VAL A 908 6.90 -11.61 -22.76
C VAL A 908 5.98 -10.41 -23.01
N SER A 909 6.04 -9.40 -22.14
CA SER A 909 5.41 -8.09 -22.35
C SER A 909 6.43 -7.07 -22.90
N PRO A 910 6.05 -6.21 -23.87
CA PRO A 910 6.91 -5.13 -24.33
C PRO A 910 7.27 -4.15 -23.20
N ILE A 911 8.55 -3.78 -23.14
CA ILE A 911 9.09 -2.85 -22.15
C ILE A 911 8.77 -1.41 -22.57
N PRO A 912 8.09 -0.60 -21.75
CA PRO A 912 7.86 0.80 -22.08
C PRO A 912 9.15 1.62 -21.91
N VAL A 913 9.46 2.45 -22.90
CA VAL A 913 10.54 3.45 -22.83
C VAL A 913 9.98 4.81 -23.23
N THR A 914 9.96 5.74 -22.28
CA THR A 914 9.51 7.12 -22.51
C THR A 914 10.65 7.96 -23.07
N ILE A 915 10.34 8.83 -24.04
CA ILE A 915 11.25 9.86 -24.57
C ILE A 915 10.59 11.26 -24.49
N PRO A 916 11.34 12.38 -24.39
CA PRO A 916 10.74 13.68 -24.11
C PRO A 916 9.94 14.26 -25.28
N ALA A 917 10.36 14.00 -26.52
CA ALA A 917 9.70 14.43 -27.75
C ALA A 917 10.27 13.70 -28.98
N GLY A 918 9.53 13.71 -30.09
CA GLY A 918 10.01 13.24 -31.40
C GLY A 918 9.81 11.74 -31.63
N THR A 919 10.67 11.15 -32.46
CA THR A 919 10.64 9.73 -32.87
C THR A 919 11.99 9.06 -32.63
N VAL A 920 12.01 7.72 -32.69
CA VAL A 920 13.23 6.92 -32.64
C VAL A 920 13.35 5.99 -33.85
N THR A 921 14.56 5.50 -34.11
CA THR A 921 14.79 4.29 -34.91
C THR A 921 15.38 3.21 -34.02
N ALA A 922 15.13 1.94 -34.32
CA ALA A 922 15.60 0.81 -33.50
C ALA A 922 16.59 -0.08 -34.24
N SER A 923 17.48 -0.72 -33.48
CA SER A 923 18.35 -1.80 -33.91
C SER A 923 18.43 -2.87 -32.81
N GLY A 924 18.66 -4.13 -33.17
CA GLY A 924 18.60 -5.28 -32.26
C GLY A 924 17.18 -5.83 -31.98
N GLY A 925 16.12 -5.10 -32.35
CA GLY A 925 14.73 -5.52 -32.17
C GLY A 925 13.73 -4.51 -32.73
N SER A 926 12.50 -4.51 -32.20
CA SER A 926 11.38 -3.69 -32.67
C SER A 926 10.68 -2.94 -31.54
N PHE A 927 9.85 -1.97 -31.89
CA PHE A 927 9.00 -1.24 -30.95
C PHE A 927 7.67 -0.84 -31.60
N THR A 928 6.67 -0.52 -30.78
CA THR A 928 5.43 0.16 -31.20
C THR A 928 5.35 1.53 -30.51
N PRO A 929 5.21 2.65 -31.25
CA PRO A 929 5.06 3.97 -30.65
C PRO A 929 3.64 4.21 -30.14
N ASP A 930 3.53 4.83 -28.98
CA ASP A 930 2.30 5.25 -28.32
C ASP A 930 2.41 6.74 -28.00
N VAL A 931 1.50 7.54 -28.56
CA VAL A 931 1.53 9.01 -28.54
C VAL A 931 0.11 9.53 -28.33
N VAL A 932 -0.13 10.18 -27.19
CA VAL A 932 -1.47 10.64 -26.78
C VAL A 932 -1.43 12.11 -26.37
N GLY A 933 -2.00 12.99 -27.20
CA GLY A 933 -2.14 14.41 -26.84
C GLY A 933 -0.80 15.12 -26.62
N LYS A 934 -0.55 15.53 -25.36
CA LYS A 934 0.74 16.10 -24.92
C LYS A 934 1.64 15.09 -24.20
N GLU A 935 1.19 13.87 -23.96
CA GLU A 935 1.98 12.85 -23.27
C GLU A 935 3.31 12.58 -23.99
N PRO A 936 4.45 12.49 -23.28
CA PRO A 936 5.73 12.17 -23.90
C PRO A 936 5.64 10.80 -24.60
N PRO A 937 6.15 10.65 -25.84
CA PRO A 937 6.04 9.41 -26.58
C PRO A 937 6.60 8.20 -25.82
N ILE A 938 5.80 7.13 -25.73
CA ILE A 938 6.17 5.86 -25.11
C ILE A 938 6.44 4.85 -26.23
N MET A 939 7.65 4.27 -26.24
CA MET A 939 8.05 3.22 -27.16
C MET A 939 7.87 1.88 -26.44
N TRP A 940 6.96 1.04 -26.92
CA TRP A 940 6.75 -0.31 -26.39
C TRP A 940 7.73 -1.28 -27.08
N VAL A 941 8.86 -1.54 -26.43
CA VAL A 941 10.03 -2.25 -27.00
C VAL A 941 9.92 -3.76 -26.81
N THR A 942 10.11 -4.54 -27.87
CA THR A 942 10.13 -6.01 -27.83
C THR A 942 11.57 -6.53 -27.84
N LEU A 943 11.99 -7.22 -26.78
CA LEU A 943 13.31 -7.85 -26.69
C LEU A 943 13.27 -9.32 -27.10
N ASN A 944 14.17 -9.73 -28.00
CA ASN A 944 14.19 -11.06 -28.62
C ASN A 944 15.52 -11.82 -28.37
N GLY A 945 16.02 -11.80 -27.14
CA GLY A 945 17.31 -12.43 -26.77
C GLY A 945 18.53 -11.56 -27.08
N SER A 946 18.35 -10.26 -27.30
CA SER A 946 19.41 -9.28 -27.52
C SER A 946 18.96 -7.88 -27.10
N PRO A 947 19.88 -7.01 -26.63
CA PRO A 947 19.55 -5.63 -26.30
C PRO A 947 19.00 -4.87 -27.51
N VAL A 948 18.09 -3.94 -27.27
CA VAL A 948 17.52 -3.07 -28.34
C VAL A 948 18.02 -1.65 -28.16
N THR A 949 18.70 -1.12 -29.17
CA THR A 949 19.17 0.27 -29.16
C THR A 949 18.18 1.17 -29.90
N LEU A 950 17.57 2.11 -29.18
CA LEU A 950 16.73 3.17 -29.74
C LEU A 950 17.60 4.42 -29.99
N THR A 951 17.79 4.80 -31.25
CA THR A 951 18.46 6.05 -31.63
C THR A 951 17.45 7.19 -31.66
N LEU A 952 17.74 8.28 -30.94
CA LEU A 952 16.84 9.41 -30.80
C LEU A 952 16.90 10.31 -32.05
N GLY A 953 15.76 10.52 -32.72
CA GLY A 953 15.67 11.43 -33.87
C GLY A 953 15.96 12.91 -33.50
N THR A 954 15.68 13.27 -32.24
CA THR A 954 16.11 14.52 -31.62
C THR A 954 17.03 14.20 -30.44
N LYS A 955 18.29 14.61 -30.51
CA LYS A 955 19.26 14.42 -29.43
C LYS A 955 18.87 15.26 -28.20
N VAL A 956 19.05 14.71 -27.01
CA VAL A 956 18.70 15.40 -25.74
C VAL A 956 19.97 16.05 -25.15
N PRO A 957 20.02 17.36 -24.90
CA PRO A 957 21.21 18.03 -24.35
C PRO A 957 21.59 17.55 -22.95
N ALA A 958 22.89 17.58 -22.64
CA ALA A 958 23.41 17.28 -21.31
C ALA A 958 22.94 18.31 -20.26
N SER A 959 23.17 19.60 -20.50
CA SER A 959 22.73 20.69 -19.61
C SER A 959 21.41 21.32 -20.05
N SER A 960 20.61 21.85 -19.12
CA SER A 960 19.38 22.62 -19.40
C SER A 960 19.62 24.04 -19.96
N ASN A 961 20.86 24.44 -20.23
CA ASN A 961 21.19 25.78 -20.73
C ASN A 961 20.92 25.91 -22.24
N SER A 962 19.69 26.24 -22.61
CA SER A 962 19.37 26.93 -23.86
C SER A 962 18.72 28.28 -23.56
N THR A 963 19.54 29.29 -23.27
CA THR A 963 19.10 30.70 -23.25
C THR A 963 18.89 31.21 -24.68
N THR A 964 17.87 30.70 -25.36
CA THR A 964 17.20 31.44 -26.43
C THR A 964 16.16 32.34 -25.77
N SER A 965 16.59 33.55 -25.43
CA SER A 965 15.67 34.67 -25.21
C SER A 965 14.84 34.90 -26.50
N PRO A 966 13.60 35.40 -26.42
CA PRO A 966 12.80 35.73 -27.62
C PRO A 966 13.45 36.81 -28.50
#